data_AF-A0AAP0S4C1-F1
#
_entry.id   AF-A0AAP0S4C1-F1
#
_cell.length_a   1.000
_cell.length_b   1.000
_cell.length_c   1.000
_cell.angle_alpha   90.00
_cell.angle_beta   90.00
_cell.angle_gamma   90.00
#
_symmetry.space_group_name_H-M   'P 1'
#
loop_
_entity.id
_entity.type
_entity.pdbx_description
1 polymer ?
#
loop_
_entity_poly.entity_id
_entity_poly.type
_entity_poly.pdbx_seq_one_letter_code
_entity_poly.pdbx_strand_id
1 'polypeptide(L)'
;MTTGSSRLLFLISAILIILVRITTAQEYYLLFAHCSESAKYSRFSPYMYNLNAVFNNISSNTQIDYGFYNFSVGENSNKVNAIALCRGDVSQEACRGCIDYATREITRICPDQMEAIAWYDNCTLRYSNRTIFGTVELRPHFYWWIVDNASNVIQFNQTLRTLLANLQIQAASGGSLRKFATAEANFMSFETVYALVQCTPDLTDAQCSNCLDGAIAAIPDCCEGKQGGRILFPSCNLRWSISQFYESTPDAPPPQPSTPDALPPLPSTPPPPTKGKESNTSRTVIAVVATVTSLILIVCICIFLRMRKRRETVEMDEIGSVESLQFDFGTIRVATEFFSDANKLGQGGFGAVYKGKLPNGQDIAVKRLSTDSGQGDQEFKNEVLLVAKLQHRNLVRLLGFCMQGKERLLIYEFVPNTSLDHYLFNPIKREQLDWERRYQIIGGISRGLLYLHEDSRLRIIHRDLKASNILLDAEMNPKIADFGMARLFVVGQTQGTTNRIVGTYGYMAPEYAMHGYFSVKSDVYSFGVLVLEIVSGQKNSYRFRNGEDVKDLLSYAWKNWREGIASNLIDPTLRNGSMNEIVRCIHIGLLCVQENEVNRPTMASVVQLLSSPSLTLPVPSEPAFFMQSKEEMEMPLLPEHNLVATSSDQSQNQSSSFSVNEVSITKLYPR
;
A
#
# COMPACT_ATOMS: atom_id res chain seq x y z
N MET A 1 -6.81 17.33 -54.95
CA MET A 1 -6.05 17.69 -53.72
C MET A 1 -6.92 17.68 -52.44
N THR A 2 -7.96 16.85 -52.33
CA THR A 2 -8.97 16.98 -51.24
C THR A 2 -9.08 15.79 -50.29
N THR A 3 -8.39 14.67 -50.54
CA THR A 3 -8.51 13.43 -49.74
C THR A 3 -7.50 13.31 -48.59
N GLY A 4 -6.41 14.09 -48.59
CA GLY A 4 -5.38 14.04 -47.54
C GLY A 4 -5.78 14.70 -46.22
N SER A 5 -6.52 15.82 -46.29
CA SER A 5 -6.88 16.62 -45.10
C SER A 5 -7.79 15.87 -44.12
N SER A 6 -8.80 15.17 -44.63
CA SER A 6 -9.76 14.42 -43.81
C SER A 6 -9.10 13.32 -42.95
N ARG A 7 -8.11 12.60 -43.49
CA ARG A 7 -7.39 11.56 -42.74
C ARG A 7 -6.48 12.15 -41.66
N LEU A 8 -5.87 13.31 -41.90
CA LEU A 8 -5.05 14.01 -40.92
C LEU A 8 -5.91 14.54 -39.76
N LEU A 9 -7.07 15.13 -40.05
CA LEU A 9 -8.05 15.53 -39.04
C LEU A 9 -8.58 14.34 -38.23
N PHE A 10 -8.85 13.19 -38.85
CA PHE A 10 -9.22 11.96 -38.15
C PHE A 10 -8.12 11.43 -37.24
N LEU A 11 -6.86 11.49 -37.68
CA LEU A 11 -5.70 11.09 -36.87
C LEU A 11 -5.47 12.04 -35.70
N ILE A 12 -5.57 13.36 -35.90
CA ILE A 12 -5.45 14.36 -34.83
C ILE A 12 -6.60 14.22 -33.83
N SER A 13 -7.83 13.98 -34.31
CA SER A 13 -8.99 13.67 -33.46
C SER A 13 -8.78 12.38 -32.66
N ALA A 14 -8.33 11.29 -33.30
CA ALA A 14 -8.03 10.03 -32.61
C ALA A 14 -6.89 10.18 -31.59
N ILE A 15 -5.84 10.95 -31.91
CA ILE A 15 -4.73 11.25 -30.99
C ILE A 15 -5.21 12.11 -29.82
N LEU A 16 -6.07 13.11 -30.04
CA LEU A 16 -6.70 13.88 -28.95
C LEU A 16 -7.60 12.99 -28.08
N ILE A 17 -8.38 12.09 -28.67
CA ILE A 17 -9.21 11.12 -27.93
C ILE A 17 -8.33 10.14 -27.15
N ILE A 18 -7.19 9.69 -27.70
CA ILE A 18 -6.23 8.83 -27.01
C ILE A 18 -5.54 9.58 -25.87
N LEU A 19 -5.12 10.83 -26.06
CA LEU A 19 -4.52 11.67 -25.02
C LEU A 19 -5.51 11.98 -23.89
N VAL A 20 -6.77 12.25 -24.20
CA VAL A 20 -7.87 12.42 -23.22
C VAL A 20 -8.25 11.10 -22.53
N ARG A 21 -7.87 9.94 -23.09
CA ARG A 21 -8.06 8.60 -22.48
C ARG A 21 -6.83 8.11 -21.69
N ILE A 22 -5.74 8.86 -21.66
CA ILE A 22 -4.53 8.56 -20.87
C ILE A 22 -4.58 9.25 -19.48
N THR A 23 -5.73 9.78 -19.07
CA THR A 23 -6.02 9.99 -17.64
C THR A 23 -6.04 8.63 -16.96
N THR A 24 -4.93 8.33 -16.28
CA THR A 24 -4.74 7.07 -15.55
C THR A 24 -5.80 6.93 -14.49
N ALA A 25 -6.52 5.80 -14.48
CA ALA A 25 -7.28 5.38 -13.31
C ALA A 25 -6.28 5.13 -12.16
N GLN A 26 -6.09 6.14 -11.34
CA GLN A 26 -5.19 6.11 -10.18
C GLN A 26 -5.84 5.25 -9.11
N GLU A 27 -5.24 4.11 -8.76
CA GLU A 27 -5.67 3.34 -7.59
C GLU A 27 -5.29 4.11 -6.34
N TYR A 28 -6.26 4.40 -5.48
CA TYR A 28 -6.03 5.16 -4.25
C TYR A 28 -5.65 4.21 -3.11
N TYR A 29 -4.40 4.35 -2.64
CA TYR A 29 -3.81 3.50 -1.61
C TYR A 29 -4.47 3.75 -0.25
N LEU A 30 -5.12 2.72 0.31
CA LEU A 30 -5.65 2.74 1.67
C LEU A 30 -4.49 2.62 2.67
N LEU A 31 -4.35 3.62 3.55
CA LEU A 31 -3.36 3.60 4.64
C LEU A 31 -3.88 2.77 5.81
N PHE A 32 -5.10 3.06 6.26
CA PHE A 32 -5.75 2.38 7.38
C PHE A 32 -7.27 2.61 7.32
N ALA A 33 -8.04 1.66 7.88
CA ALA A 33 -9.47 1.82 8.08
C ALA A 33 -9.88 1.26 9.46
N HIS A 34 -10.83 1.93 10.09
CA HIS A 34 -11.43 1.51 11.35
C HIS A 34 -12.95 1.47 11.21
N CYS A 35 -13.53 0.31 11.49
CA CYS A 35 -14.97 0.10 11.62
C CYS A 35 -15.33 0.04 13.11
N SER A 36 -16.30 0.83 13.56
CA SER A 36 -16.73 0.81 14.96
C SER A 36 -17.66 -0.37 15.24
N GLU A 37 -17.36 -1.15 16.27
CA GLU A 37 -18.25 -2.23 16.75
C GLU A 37 -19.41 -1.72 17.61
N SER A 38 -19.47 -0.42 17.94
CA SER A 38 -20.45 0.13 18.90
C SER A 38 -21.89 0.15 18.39
N ALA A 39 -22.11 0.26 17.07
CA ALA A 39 -23.43 0.36 16.48
C ALA A 39 -23.44 -0.20 15.05
N LYS A 40 -24.42 -1.06 14.74
CA LYS A 40 -24.58 -1.71 13.44
C LYS A 40 -25.98 -1.50 12.86
N TYR A 41 -26.07 -1.36 11.55
CA TYR A 41 -27.33 -1.20 10.82
C TYR A 41 -27.66 -2.48 10.04
N SER A 42 -28.96 -2.76 9.86
CA SER A 42 -29.41 -3.90 9.06
C SER A 42 -29.45 -3.57 7.56
N ARG A 43 -29.28 -4.59 6.72
CA ARG A 43 -29.42 -4.46 5.26
C ARG A 43 -30.83 -3.96 4.92
N PHE A 44 -30.92 -3.00 4.00
CA PHE A 44 -32.15 -2.28 3.62
C PHE A 44 -32.79 -1.43 4.73
N SER A 45 -32.05 -1.10 5.81
CA SER A 45 -32.49 -0.12 6.81
C SER A 45 -32.55 1.32 6.23
N PRO A 46 -33.34 2.24 6.80
CA PRO A 46 -33.31 3.65 6.40
C PRO A 46 -31.93 4.28 6.58
N TYR A 47 -31.17 3.89 7.61
CA TYR A 47 -29.77 4.28 7.77
C TYR A 47 -28.90 3.92 6.55
N MET A 48 -29.01 2.69 6.02
CA MET A 48 -28.29 2.27 4.82
C MET A 48 -28.63 3.14 3.59
N TYR A 49 -29.90 3.49 3.41
CA TYR A 49 -30.32 4.38 2.32
C TYR A 49 -29.77 5.81 2.51
N ASN A 50 -29.79 6.33 3.74
CA ASN A 50 -29.23 7.64 4.08
C ASN A 50 -27.71 7.69 3.92
N LEU A 51 -27.00 6.59 4.22
CA LEU A 51 -25.55 6.46 4.01
C LEU A 51 -25.20 6.52 2.52
N ASN A 52 -25.91 5.75 1.70
CA ASN A 52 -25.77 5.81 0.24
C ASN A 52 -26.11 7.20 -0.32
N ALA A 53 -27.13 7.89 0.22
CA ALA A 53 -27.47 9.25 -0.17
C ALA A 53 -26.38 10.27 0.21
N VAL A 54 -25.80 10.17 1.41
CA VAL A 54 -24.64 10.98 1.83
C VAL A 54 -23.45 10.76 0.90
N PHE A 55 -23.12 9.50 0.58
CA PHE A 55 -21.99 9.19 -0.29
C PHE A 55 -22.19 9.66 -1.73
N ASN A 56 -23.40 9.55 -2.27
CA ASN A 56 -23.74 10.14 -3.57
C ASN A 56 -23.62 11.67 -3.53
N ASN A 57 -24.12 12.34 -2.49
CA ASN A 57 -23.99 13.80 -2.33
C ASN A 57 -22.53 14.24 -2.25
N ILE A 58 -21.65 13.43 -1.65
CA ILE A 58 -20.20 13.68 -1.59
C ILE A 58 -19.55 13.47 -2.97
N SER A 59 -19.76 12.33 -3.63
CA SER A 59 -19.08 12.00 -4.88
C SER A 59 -19.57 12.80 -6.08
N SER A 60 -20.85 13.19 -6.11
CA SER A 60 -21.44 13.96 -7.21
C SER A 60 -21.26 15.47 -7.08
N ASN A 61 -20.70 15.98 -5.97
CA ASN A 61 -20.57 17.43 -5.77
C ASN A 61 -19.37 18.00 -6.54
N THR A 62 -19.69 18.73 -7.61
CA THR A 62 -18.71 19.44 -8.44
C THR A 62 -18.51 20.91 -8.08
N GLN A 63 -19.25 21.44 -7.09
CA GLN A 63 -19.15 22.84 -6.65
C GLN A 63 -18.04 23.04 -5.60
N ILE A 64 -17.73 22.00 -4.82
CA ILE A 64 -16.59 22.00 -3.91
C ILE A 64 -15.29 21.80 -4.72
N ASP A 65 -14.37 22.75 -4.57
CA ASP A 65 -13.06 22.79 -5.22
C ASP A 65 -11.86 22.83 -4.26
N TYR A 66 -12.10 23.27 -3.02
CA TYR A 66 -11.10 23.32 -1.96
C TYR A 66 -10.78 21.94 -1.32
N GLY A 67 -11.64 20.93 -1.51
CA GLY A 67 -11.37 19.53 -1.17
C GLY A 67 -11.92 19.05 0.18
N PHE A 68 -12.85 19.77 0.81
CA PHE A 68 -13.50 19.38 2.06
C PHE A 68 -15.02 19.30 1.93
N TYR A 69 -15.61 18.23 2.45
CA TYR A 69 -17.01 17.85 2.27
C TYR A 69 -17.59 17.47 3.63
N ASN A 70 -18.73 18.05 4.02
CA ASN A 70 -19.40 17.79 5.30
C ASN A 70 -20.93 17.66 5.12
N PHE A 71 -21.41 16.44 4.86
CA PHE A 71 -22.81 16.19 4.50
C PHE A 71 -23.56 15.40 5.58
N SER A 72 -24.83 15.74 5.77
CA SER A 72 -25.76 15.03 6.65
C SER A 72 -27.04 14.66 5.90
N VAL A 73 -27.53 13.43 6.07
CA VAL A 73 -28.85 12.99 5.57
C VAL A 73 -29.56 12.16 6.65
N GLY A 74 -30.87 12.28 6.71
CA GLY A 74 -31.72 11.55 7.66
C GLY A 74 -31.84 12.22 9.02
N GLU A 75 -32.69 11.63 9.86
CA GLU A 75 -33.06 12.15 11.17
C GLU A 75 -33.03 11.05 12.23
N ASN A 76 -32.95 11.47 13.51
CA ASN A 76 -33.00 10.60 14.68
C ASN A 76 -31.99 9.43 14.56
N SER A 77 -32.41 8.20 14.86
CA SER A 77 -31.57 6.99 14.79
C SER A 77 -31.08 6.62 13.38
N ASN A 78 -31.62 7.23 12.32
CA ASN A 78 -31.23 6.99 10.93
C ASN A 78 -30.38 8.13 10.33
N LYS A 79 -30.00 9.13 11.14
CA LYS A 79 -29.13 10.23 10.69
C LYS A 79 -27.73 9.71 10.38
N VAL A 80 -27.18 10.15 9.26
CA VAL A 80 -25.79 9.91 8.86
C VAL A 80 -25.10 11.26 8.71
N ASN A 81 -23.97 11.45 9.38
CA ASN A 81 -23.07 12.59 9.20
C ASN A 81 -21.78 12.04 8.59
N ALA A 82 -21.26 12.63 7.51
CA ALA A 82 -19.98 12.23 6.94
C ALA A 82 -19.10 13.42 6.59
N ILE A 83 -17.79 13.21 6.76
CA ILE A 83 -16.72 14.11 6.37
C ILE A 83 -15.84 13.41 5.33
N ALA A 84 -15.56 14.09 4.22
CA ALA A 84 -14.46 13.73 3.33
C ALA A 84 -13.47 14.91 3.22
N LEU A 85 -12.18 14.62 3.25
CA LEU A 85 -11.11 15.61 3.21
C LEU A 85 -9.98 15.12 2.29
N CYS A 86 -9.69 15.87 1.23
CA CYS A 86 -8.51 15.66 0.39
C CYS A 86 -7.27 16.32 0.97
N ARG A 87 -6.09 15.78 0.66
CA ARG A 87 -4.81 16.38 1.02
C ARG A 87 -4.60 17.69 0.26
N GLY A 88 -4.09 18.73 0.91
CA GLY A 88 -4.18 20.11 0.41
C GLY A 88 -3.38 20.44 -0.85
N ASP A 89 -2.40 19.61 -1.21
CA ASP A 89 -1.59 19.65 -2.45
C ASP A 89 -2.19 18.85 -3.61
N VAL A 90 -3.22 18.03 -3.38
CA VAL A 90 -3.79 17.12 -4.39
C VAL A 90 -4.71 17.86 -5.36
N SER A 91 -4.54 17.59 -6.66
CA SER A 91 -5.37 18.19 -7.72
C SER A 91 -6.86 17.85 -7.57
N GLN A 92 -7.75 18.72 -8.07
CA GLN A 92 -9.20 18.52 -7.94
C GLN A 92 -9.70 17.21 -8.58
N GLU A 93 -9.07 16.77 -9.67
CA GLU A 93 -9.36 15.48 -10.32
C GLU A 93 -8.96 14.30 -9.43
N ALA A 94 -7.72 14.30 -8.92
CA ALA A 94 -7.21 13.25 -8.04
C ALA A 94 -7.95 13.21 -6.69
N CYS A 95 -8.38 14.36 -6.17
CA CYS A 95 -9.22 14.49 -5.00
C CYS A 95 -10.59 13.83 -5.20
N ARG A 96 -11.30 14.18 -6.28
CA ARG A 96 -12.63 13.61 -6.60
C ARG A 96 -12.56 12.09 -6.81
N GLY A 97 -11.56 11.62 -7.56
CA GLY A 97 -11.37 10.18 -7.75
C GLY A 97 -11.08 9.45 -6.43
N CYS A 98 -10.28 10.04 -5.54
CA CYS A 98 -9.98 9.46 -4.23
C CYS A 98 -11.24 9.31 -3.38
N ILE A 99 -12.08 10.35 -3.36
CA ILE A 99 -13.34 10.37 -2.60
C ILE A 99 -14.34 9.36 -3.18
N ASP A 100 -14.51 9.30 -4.51
CA ASP A 100 -15.38 8.33 -5.17
C ASP A 100 -14.91 6.87 -4.97
N TYR A 101 -13.60 6.63 -4.92
CA TYR A 101 -13.06 5.34 -4.52
C TYR A 101 -13.36 5.02 -3.05
N ALA A 102 -13.11 6.00 -2.15
CA ALA A 102 -13.30 5.84 -0.71
C ALA A 102 -14.76 5.53 -0.34
N THR A 103 -15.75 6.19 -0.94
CA THR A 103 -17.18 5.95 -0.65
C THR A 103 -17.63 4.55 -1.07
N ARG A 104 -17.08 4.00 -2.14
CA ARG A 104 -17.35 2.64 -2.61
C ARG A 104 -16.68 1.61 -1.71
N GLU A 105 -15.38 1.74 -1.45
CA GLU A 105 -14.61 0.75 -0.70
C GLU A 105 -14.91 0.74 0.80
N ILE A 106 -15.25 1.87 1.44
CA ILE A 106 -15.53 1.88 2.89
C ILE A 106 -16.73 0.98 3.24
N THR A 107 -17.72 0.84 2.35
CA THR A 107 -18.87 -0.08 2.53
C THR A 107 -18.53 -1.55 2.29
N ARG A 108 -17.38 -1.86 1.67
CA ARG A 108 -16.87 -3.23 1.51
C ARG A 108 -16.02 -3.63 2.72
N ILE A 109 -15.27 -2.69 3.27
CA ILE A 109 -14.43 -2.86 4.46
C ILE A 109 -15.29 -2.91 5.73
N CYS A 110 -16.26 -1.99 5.84
CA CYS A 110 -17.17 -1.84 6.96
C CYS A 110 -18.64 -2.04 6.48
N PRO A 111 -19.11 -3.30 6.33
CA PRO A 111 -20.35 -3.60 5.62
C PRO A 111 -21.64 -3.29 6.40
N ASP A 112 -21.58 -3.20 7.72
CA ASP A 112 -22.75 -3.04 8.59
C ASP A 112 -22.57 -2.03 9.73
N GLN A 113 -21.42 -1.35 9.84
CA GLN A 113 -21.14 -0.43 10.95
C GLN A 113 -21.71 0.98 10.69
N MET A 114 -22.35 1.56 11.72
CA MET A 114 -22.90 2.92 11.71
C MET A 114 -21.84 4.01 11.98
N GLU A 115 -20.58 3.63 12.21
CA GLU A 115 -19.45 4.56 12.29
C GLU A 115 -18.19 3.89 11.72
N ALA A 116 -17.53 4.58 10.80
CA ALA A 116 -16.25 4.14 10.25
C ALA A 116 -15.42 5.32 9.71
N ILE A 117 -14.12 5.09 9.60
CA ILE A 117 -13.15 6.01 9.00
C ILE A 117 -12.13 5.24 8.17
N ALA A 118 -11.78 5.77 7.00
CA ALA A 118 -10.76 5.26 6.10
C ALA A 118 -9.84 6.40 5.65
N TRP A 119 -8.54 6.23 5.89
CA TRP A 119 -7.50 7.15 5.44
C TRP A 119 -6.80 6.57 4.21
N TYR A 120 -6.62 7.38 3.18
CA TYR A 120 -5.86 7.12 1.96
C TYR A 120 -4.72 8.15 1.84
N ASP A 121 -3.75 7.94 0.95
CA ASP A 121 -2.64 8.91 0.80
C ASP A 121 -3.10 10.31 0.33
N ASN A 122 -4.18 10.35 -0.46
CA ASN A 122 -4.71 11.57 -1.09
C ASN A 122 -5.97 12.12 -0.41
N CYS A 123 -6.68 11.34 0.39
CA CYS A 123 -7.93 11.75 1.04
C CYS A 123 -8.28 10.90 2.26
N THR A 124 -9.20 11.39 3.09
CA THR A 124 -9.82 10.65 4.21
C THR A 124 -11.33 10.72 4.05
N LEU A 125 -12.03 9.63 4.36
CA LEU A 125 -13.49 9.57 4.44
C LEU A 125 -13.88 8.99 5.79
N ARG A 126 -14.79 9.68 6.51
CA ARG A 126 -15.39 9.17 7.75
C ARG A 126 -16.89 9.43 7.79
N TYR A 127 -17.64 8.54 8.42
CA TYR A 127 -19.06 8.72 8.68
C TYR A 127 -19.44 8.21 10.07
N SER A 128 -20.49 8.76 10.65
CA SER A 128 -21.07 8.31 11.92
C SER A 128 -22.57 8.64 12.01
N ASN A 129 -23.28 7.91 12.86
CA ASN A 129 -24.63 8.27 13.31
C ASN A 129 -24.65 9.45 14.31
N ARG A 130 -23.52 9.75 14.98
CA ARG A 130 -23.38 10.93 15.88
C ARG A 130 -22.89 12.16 15.13
N THR A 131 -23.07 13.33 15.72
CA THR A 131 -22.49 14.58 15.19
C THR A 131 -20.97 14.53 15.28
N ILE A 132 -20.30 14.73 14.14
CA ILE A 132 -18.83 14.72 14.00
C ILE A 132 -18.25 16.04 13.45
N PHE A 133 -19.12 17.03 13.21
CA PHE A 133 -18.73 18.35 12.69
C PHE A 133 -18.34 19.29 13.84
N GLY A 134 -17.30 20.11 13.64
CA GLY A 134 -16.81 21.08 14.62
C GLY A 134 -16.25 20.47 15.91
N THR A 135 -16.00 19.16 15.92
CA THR A 135 -15.57 18.37 17.08
C THR A 135 -14.18 17.82 16.86
N VAL A 136 -13.27 18.04 17.83
CA VAL A 136 -11.92 17.49 17.80
C VAL A 136 -11.95 16.03 18.26
N GLU A 137 -11.47 15.14 17.41
CA GLU A 137 -11.35 13.71 17.68
C GLU A 137 -9.92 13.24 17.40
N LEU A 138 -9.31 12.59 18.39
CA LEU A 138 -7.95 12.03 18.36
C LEU A 138 -7.96 10.48 18.35
N ARG A 139 -9.15 9.87 18.30
CA ARG A 139 -9.35 8.40 18.28
C ARG A 139 -10.51 8.05 17.33
N PRO A 140 -10.45 6.92 16.59
CA PRO A 140 -9.29 6.02 16.47
C PRO A 140 -8.11 6.71 15.79
N HIS A 141 -6.88 6.37 16.18
CA HIS A 141 -5.67 6.91 15.56
C HIS A 141 -4.86 5.81 14.88
N PHE A 142 -4.01 6.23 13.94
CA PHE A 142 -3.04 5.36 13.29
C PHE A 142 -1.68 6.07 13.20
N TYR A 143 -0.64 5.35 13.59
CA TYR A 143 0.75 5.80 13.54
C TYR A 143 1.52 4.92 12.58
N TRP A 144 2.46 5.50 11.83
CA TRP A 144 3.33 4.74 10.93
C TRP A 144 4.65 5.49 10.73
N TRP A 145 5.79 4.79 10.72
CA TRP A 145 7.11 5.40 10.58
C TRP A 145 8.09 4.50 9.82
N ILE A 146 9.12 5.15 9.28
CA ILE A 146 10.31 4.49 8.73
C ILE A 146 11.14 4.00 9.92
N VAL A 147 11.65 2.76 9.90
CA VAL A 147 12.45 2.24 11.04
C VAL A 147 13.81 2.91 11.12
N ASP A 148 14.39 3.32 9.99
CA ASP A 148 15.65 4.06 9.93
C ASP A 148 15.61 5.37 10.73
N ASN A 149 16.63 5.56 11.57
CA ASN A 149 16.87 6.79 12.30
C ASN A 149 17.60 7.82 11.41
N ALA A 150 17.32 9.11 11.59
CA ALA A 150 18.06 10.18 10.93
C ALA A 150 19.56 10.14 11.27
N SER A 151 20.41 10.53 10.32
CA SER A 151 21.88 10.54 10.43
C SER A 151 22.37 11.22 11.71
N ASN A 152 21.72 12.33 12.10
CA ASN A 152 21.90 13.03 13.36
C ASN A 152 20.53 13.21 14.03
N VAL A 153 20.12 12.22 14.81
CA VAL A 153 18.83 12.18 15.53
C VAL A 153 18.56 13.44 16.37
N ILE A 154 19.57 13.99 17.06
CA ILE A 154 19.38 15.16 17.93
C ILE A 154 19.03 16.39 17.11
N GLN A 155 19.82 16.68 16.07
CA GLN A 155 19.61 17.84 15.21
C GLN A 155 18.33 17.67 14.37
N PHE A 156 18.07 16.48 13.84
CA PHE A 156 16.84 16.14 13.14
C PHE A 156 15.60 16.37 14.00
N ASN A 157 15.58 15.88 15.25
CA ASN A 157 14.44 16.07 16.15
C ASN A 157 14.22 17.55 16.50
N GLN A 158 15.29 18.33 16.67
CA GLN A 158 15.19 19.78 16.89
C GLN A 158 14.59 20.48 15.65
N THR A 159 15.15 20.23 14.46
CA THR A 159 14.65 20.79 13.20
C THR A 159 13.20 20.40 12.93
N LEU A 160 12.83 19.13 13.11
CA LEU A 160 11.47 18.62 12.89
C LEU A 160 10.46 19.24 13.87
N ARG A 161 10.81 19.36 15.17
CA ARG A 161 9.93 20.02 16.16
C ARG A 161 9.68 21.49 15.80
N THR A 162 10.71 22.24 15.42
CA THR A 162 10.55 23.64 14.97
C THR A 162 9.74 23.74 13.68
N LEU A 163 9.99 22.85 12.71
CA LEU A 163 9.26 22.82 11.43
C LEU A 163 7.76 22.55 11.65
N LEU A 164 7.43 21.54 12.44
CA LEU A 164 6.04 21.18 12.75
C LEU A 164 5.31 22.26 13.57
N ALA A 165 5.98 22.92 14.52
CA ALA A 165 5.40 24.04 15.27
C ALA A 165 5.03 25.23 14.36
N ASN A 166 5.90 25.58 13.39
CA ASN A 166 5.60 26.62 12.42
C ASN A 166 4.44 26.22 11.49
N LEU A 167 4.42 24.96 11.03
CA LEU A 167 3.37 24.42 10.19
C LEU A 167 2.01 24.36 10.89
N GLN A 168 2.00 24.04 12.19
CA GLN A 168 0.79 24.02 13.02
C GLN A 168 0.10 25.38 13.01
N ILE A 169 0.85 26.47 13.19
CA ILE A 169 0.31 27.85 13.17
C ILE A 169 -0.24 28.18 11.78
N GLN A 170 0.51 27.87 10.73
CA GLN A 170 0.10 28.14 9.34
C GLN A 170 -1.19 27.40 8.98
N ALA A 171 -1.25 26.09 9.21
CA ALA A 171 -2.43 25.28 8.91
C ALA A 171 -3.64 25.69 9.75
N ALA A 172 -3.46 25.98 11.04
CA ALA A 172 -4.52 26.51 11.90
C ALA A 172 -5.11 27.80 11.33
N SER A 173 -4.27 28.72 10.84
CA SER A 173 -4.71 30.01 10.26
C SER A 173 -5.34 29.91 8.84
N GLY A 174 -5.39 28.72 8.23
CA GLY A 174 -5.88 28.50 6.85
C GLY A 174 -7.39 28.76 6.59
N GLY A 175 -8.08 29.46 7.48
CA GLY A 175 -9.50 29.79 7.34
C GLY A 175 -10.43 28.57 7.32
N SER A 176 -11.61 28.73 6.72
CA SER A 176 -12.68 27.72 6.67
C SER A 176 -12.66 26.82 5.42
N LEU A 177 -11.76 27.08 4.46
CA LEU A 177 -11.67 26.33 3.20
C LEU A 177 -10.56 25.29 3.22
N ARG A 178 -9.38 25.60 3.77
CA ARG A 178 -8.20 24.73 3.70
C ARG A 178 -7.22 24.97 4.85
N LYS A 179 -7.31 24.15 5.90
CA LYS A 179 -6.36 24.12 7.01
C LYS A 179 -5.22 23.14 6.74
N PHE A 180 -4.28 23.53 5.88
CA PHE A 180 -3.15 22.69 5.40
C PHE A 180 -1.88 23.55 5.27
N ALA A 181 -0.72 22.98 5.62
CA ALA A 181 0.57 23.61 5.38
C ALA A 181 1.65 22.56 5.09
N THR A 182 2.65 22.94 4.28
CA THR A 182 3.84 22.13 3.93
C THR A 182 5.09 22.99 3.98
N ALA A 183 6.19 22.44 4.50
CA ALA A 183 7.48 23.11 4.48
C ALA A 183 8.63 22.10 4.58
N GLU A 184 9.82 22.56 4.21
CA GLU A 184 11.06 21.81 4.28
C GLU A 184 12.10 22.55 5.13
N ALA A 185 13.01 21.80 5.76
CA ALA A 185 14.12 22.37 6.51
C ALA A 185 15.37 21.48 6.40
N ASN A 186 16.53 22.12 6.21
CA ASN A 186 17.81 21.43 6.23
C ASN A 186 18.24 21.18 7.68
N PHE A 187 18.49 19.92 8.03
CA PHE A 187 19.03 19.55 9.34
C PHE A 187 20.52 19.20 9.28
N MET A 188 21.06 18.90 8.09
CA MET A 188 22.50 18.78 7.82
C MET A 188 22.83 19.50 6.49
N SER A 189 24.11 19.65 6.15
CA SER A 189 24.56 20.38 4.94
C SER A 189 24.05 19.81 3.60
N PHE A 190 23.53 18.59 3.59
CA PHE A 190 23.01 17.88 2.41
C PHE A 190 21.78 17.02 2.73
N GLU A 191 21.14 17.21 3.89
CA GLU A 191 19.94 16.45 4.28
C GLU A 191 18.82 17.39 4.72
N THR A 192 17.66 17.17 4.10
CA THR A 192 16.44 17.97 4.23
C THR A 192 15.34 17.10 4.80
N VAL A 193 14.52 17.65 5.71
CA VAL A 193 13.27 17.04 6.15
C VAL A 193 12.10 17.83 5.57
N TYR A 194 11.19 17.12 4.91
CA TYR A 194 9.94 17.63 4.35
C TYR A 194 8.80 17.26 5.31
N ALA A 195 7.91 18.20 5.61
CA ALA A 195 6.77 17.97 6.49
C ALA A 195 5.46 18.58 5.94
N LEU A 196 4.34 17.91 6.23
CA LEU A 196 2.98 18.43 6.05
C LEU A 196 2.21 18.33 7.37
N VAL A 197 1.30 19.27 7.61
CA VAL A 197 0.25 19.14 8.63
C VAL A 197 -1.10 19.56 8.05
N GLN A 198 -2.19 18.97 8.53
CA GLN A 198 -3.54 19.25 8.05
C GLN A 198 -4.62 19.03 9.10
N CYS A 199 -5.67 19.86 9.10
CA CYS A 199 -6.90 19.70 9.89
C CYS A 199 -8.14 19.63 8.99
N THR A 200 -9.27 19.16 9.55
CA THR A 200 -10.58 19.37 8.93
C THR A 200 -10.99 20.86 9.03
N PRO A 201 -11.34 21.55 7.93
CA PRO A 201 -11.68 22.98 7.94
C PRO A 201 -12.95 23.40 8.72
N ASP A 202 -13.75 22.47 9.21
CA ASP A 202 -14.89 22.73 10.11
C ASP A 202 -14.48 23.03 11.56
N LEU A 203 -13.21 22.83 11.90
CA LEU A 203 -12.64 23.20 13.20
C LEU A 203 -12.28 24.69 13.25
N THR A 204 -12.41 25.29 14.43
CA THR A 204 -11.80 26.59 14.71
C THR A 204 -10.27 26.50 14.71
N ASP A 205 -9.58 27.62 14.54
CA ASP A 205 -8.11 27.69 14.51
C ASP A 205 -7.51 27.08 15.78
N ALA A 206 -8.05 27.41 16.96
CA ALA A 206 -7.64 26.84 18.25
C ALA A 206 -7.88 25.32 18.36
N GLN A 207 -8.97 24.80 17.77
CA GLN A 207 -9.25 23.37 17.73
C GLN A 207 -8.31 22.61 16.78
N CYS A 208 -7.97 23.21 15.64
CA CYS A 208 -6.96 22.67 14.72
C CYS A 208 -5.58 22.65 15.38
N SER A 209 -5.15 23.77 16.00
CA SER A 209 -3.92 23.85 16.79
C SER A 209 -3.86 22.75 17.84
N ASN A 210 -4.87 22.61 18.70
CA ASN A 210 -4.92 21.57 19.72
C ASN A 210 -4.80 20.14 19.13
N CYS A 211 -5.50 19.86 18.04
CA CYS A 211 -5.39 18.55 17.37
C CYS A 211 -3.96 18.28 16.86
N LEU A 212 -3.34 19.27 16.21
CA LEU A 212 -1.99 19.15 15.69
C LEU A 212 -0.94 19.10 16.81
N ASP A 213 -1.12 19.84 17.91
CA ASP A 213 -0.28 19.76 19.10
C ASP A 213 -0.34 18.36 19.71
N GLY A 214 -1.53 17.76 19.80
CA GLY A 214 -1.71 16.36 20.20
C GLY A 214 -1.03 15.36 19.26
N ALA A 215 -0.99 15.64 17.95
CA ALA A 215 -0.28 14.81 16.98
C ALA A 215 1.25 14.97 17.12
N ILE A 216 1.75 16.19 17.28
CA ILE A 216 3.18 16.48 17.50
C ILE A 216 3.66 15.86 18.83
N ALA A 217 2.84 15.97 19.89
CA ALA A 217 3.13 15.41 21.20
C ALA A 217 3.18 13.86 21.22
N ALA A 218 2.60 13.19 20.23
CA ALA A 218 2.69 11.73 20.08
C ALA A 218 4.00 11.26 19.39
N ILE A 219 4.81 12.17 18.81
CA ILE A 219 6.06 11.79 18.12
C ILE A 219 7.07 11.12 19.07
N PRO A 220 7.34 11.63 20.29
CA PRO A 220 8.23 10.98 21.26
C PRO A 220 7.84 9.53 21.58
N ASP A 221 6.54 9.25 21.65
CA ASP A 221 6.03 7.93 22.03
C ASP A 221 6.05 6.88 20.91
N CYS A 222 5.99 7.33 19.66
CA CYS A 222 5.76 6.48 18.49
C CYS A 222 7.01 6.33 17.61
N CYS A 223 7.78 7.41 17.45
CA CYS A 223 8.50 7.63 16.20
C CYS A 223 9.63 8.67 16.31
N GLU A 224 10.19 8.86 17.50
CA GLU A 224 11.29 9.79 17.71
C GLU A 224 12.54 9.40 16.92
N GLY A 225 13.20 10.39 16.30
CA GLY A 225 14.42 10.19 15.51
C GLY A 225 14.23 9.52 14.16
N LYS A 226 13.01 9.11 13.77
CA LYS A 226 12.74 8.39 12.52
C LYS A 226 12.79 9.30 11.30
N GLN A 227 13.45 8.87 10.23
CA GLN A 227 13.63 9.65 9.00
C GLN A 227 12.31 10.04 8.31
N GLY A 228 11.24 9.31 8.57
CA GLY A 228 9.90 9.67 8.12
C GLY A 228 8.83 9.04 8.99
N GLY A 229 7.64 9.64 8.99
CA GLY A 229 6.52 9.17 9.75
C GLY A 229 5.20 9.86 9.42
N ARG A 230 4.12 9.32 9.97
CA ARG A 230 2.73 9.73 9.79
C ARG A 230 1.99 9.54 11.10
N ILE A 231 1.16 10.52 11.44
CA ILE A 231 0.23 10.46 12.55
C ILE A 231 -1.13 10.86 12.01
N LEU A 232 -2.07 9.93 12.00
CA LEU A 232 -3.40 10.09 11.43
C LEU A 232 -4.45 10.07 12.55
N PHE A 233 -5.06 11.22 12.82
CA PHE A 233 -6.25 11.34 13.66
C PHE A 233 -7.49 11.61 12.76
N PRO A 234 -8.72 11.47 13.29
CA PRO A 234 -9.93 11.78 12.53
C PRO A 234 -10.10 13.26 12.20
N SER A 235 -9.61 14.16 13.06
CA SER A 235 -9.73 15.62 12.91
C SER A 235 -8.50 16.31 12.31
N CYS A 236 -7.33 15.66 12.33
CA CYS A 236 -6.08 16.20 11.79
C CYS A 236 -5.07 15.10 11.49
N ASN A 237 -4.02 15.44 10.73
CA ASN A 237 -2.89 14.55 10.49
C ASN A 237 -1.59 15.34 10.28
N LEU A 238 -0.46 14.66 10.47
CA LEU A 238 0.85 15.14 10.05
C LEU A 238 1.67 14.02 9.40
N ARG A 239 2.62 14.40 8.56
CA ARG A 239 3.59 13.51 7.92
C ARG A 239 4.92 14.20 7.74
N TRP A 240 6.02 13.47 7.93
CA TRP A 240 7.36 13.92 7.56
C TRP A 240 8.15 12.83 6.84
N SER A 241 9.21 13.23 6.14
CA SER A 241 10.16 12.33 5.44
C SER A 241 11.40 13.10 5.03
N ILE A 242 12.54 12.42 4.86
CA ILE A 242 13.73 12.98 4.18
C ILE A 242 13.61 13.02 2.65
N SER A 243 12.54 12.47 2.07
CA SER A 243 12.22 12.55 0.63
C SER A 243 10.93 13.32 0.41
N GLN A 244 10.92 14.25 -0.55
CA GLN A 244 9.74 15.06 -0.88
C GLN A 244 8.55 14.18 -1.31
N PHE A 245 7.35 14.47 -0.79
CA PHE A 245 6.13 13.69 -1.03
C PHE A 245 4.87 14.53 -1.34
N TYR A 246 5.02 15.85 -1.46
CA TYR A 246 3.97 16.79 -1.87
C TYR A 246 4.45 17.60 -3.07
N GLU A 247 3.52 18.04 -3.92
CA GLU A 247 3.81 18.98 -4.99
C GLU A 247 4.07 20.37 -4.38
N SER A 248 5.14 21.06 -4.81
CA SER A 248 5.46 22.40 -4.34
C SER A 248 4.40 23.39 -4.85
N THR A 249 3.56 23.91 -3.95
CA THR A 249 2.66 25.02 -4.27
C THR A 249 3.48 26.25 -4.65
N PRO A 250 3.24 26.91 -5.80
CA PRO A 250 3.89 28.17 -6.10
C PRO A 250 3.51 29.22 -5.06
N ASP A 251 4.50 29.81 -4.38
CA ASP A 251 4.26 30.89 -3.44
C ASP A 251 3.52 32.05 -4.12
N ALA A 252 2.49 32.57 -3.43
CA ALA A 252 1.93 33.86 -3.82
C ALA A 252 3.01 34.95 -3.66
N PRO A 253 3.18 35.88 -4.61
CA PRO A 253 4.17 36.93 -4.48
C PRO A 253 3.96 37.73 -3.18
N PRO A 254 5.03 38.09 -2.44
CA PRO A 254 4.89 38.84 -1.21
C PRO A 254 4.21 40.19 -1.46
N PRO A 255 3.34 40.68 -0.54
CA PRO A 255 2.68 41.97 -0.72
C PRO A 255 3.72 43.09 -0.82
N GLN A 256 3.65 43.88 -1.88
CA GLN A 256 4.44 45.12 -1.96
C GLN A 256 3.97 46.09 -0.87
N PRO A 257 4.89 46.78 -0.17
CA PRO A 257 4.53 47.75 0.85
C PRO A 257 3.83 48.96 0.23
N SER A 258 2.70 49.34 0.81
CA SER A 258 1.89 50.50 0.41
C SER A 258 2.59 51.82 0.76
N THR A 259 2.92 52.61 -0.27
CA THR A 259 3.26 54.03 -0.11
C THR A 259 1.99 54.91 -0.10
N PRO A 260 1.91 55.99 0.69
CA PRO A 260 0.70 56.82 0.80
C PRO A 260 0.47 57.72 -0.42
N ASP A 261 -0.79 58.15 -0.59
CA ASP A 261 -1.29 58.98 -1.69
C ASP A 261 -0.63 60.36 -1.84
N ALA A 262 -0.54 60.87 -3.07
CA ALA A 262 -1.15 62.16 -3.44
C ALA A 262 -1.08 62.53 -4.96
N LEU A 263 -2.25 62.94 -5.48
CA LEU A 263 -2.51 63.91 -6.56
C LEU A 263 -2.33 63.54 -8.06
N PRO A 264 -3.19 64.07 -8.96
CA PRO A 264 -3.31 63.65 -10.36
C PRO A 264 -2.39 64.42 -11.34
N PRO A 265 -2.12 63.87 -12.55
CA PRO A 265 -1.21 64.47 -13.52
C PRO A 265 -1.83 65.60 -14.37
N LEU A 266 -1.02 66.63 -14.67
CA LEU A 266 -1.25 67.55 -15.79
C LEU A 266 -0.74 66.93 -17.11
N PRO A 267 -1.27 67.32 -18.29
CA PRO A 267 -0.91 66.69 -19.56
C PRO A 267 0.45 67.21 -20.09
N SER A 268 1.28 66.29 -20.61
CA SER A 268 2.54 66.61 -21.27
C SER A 268 2.50 66.33 -22.78
N THR A 269 3.17 67.18 -23.54
CA THR A 269 3.24 67.20 -25.00
C THR A 269 4.29 66.23 -25.57
N PRO A 270 4.16 65.78 -26.84
CA PRO A 270 5.07 64.80 -27.44
C PRO A 270 6.31 65.45 -28.11
N PRO A 271 7.52 64.86 -27.95
CA PRO A 271 8.70 65.15 -28.78
C PRO A 271 8.89 64.14 -29.95
N PRO A 272 9.77 64.45 -30.93
CA PRO A 272 9.64 63.96 -32.32
C PRO A 272 10.42 62.66 -32.66
N PRO A 273 10.15 62.02 -33.81
CA PRO A 273 10.69 60.70 -34.15
C PRO A 273 12.14 60.76 -34.67
N THR A 274 12.97 59.81 -34.23
CA THR A 274 14.30 59.54 -34.82
C THR A 274 14.31 58.20 -35.55
N LYS A 275 14.78 58.22 -36.81
CA LYS A 275 14.81 57.07 -37.71
C LYS A 275 15.93 56.09 -37.33
N GLY A 276 15.64 54.80 -37.40
CA GLY A 276 16.61 53.74 -37.12
C GLY A 276 17.66 53.55 -38.22
N LYS A 277 18.68 52.75 -37.88
CA LYS A 277 19.60 52.09 -38.81
C LYS A 277 19.64 50.61 -38.43
N GLU A 278 19.09 49.76 -39.30
CA GLU A 278 19.17 48.31 -39.12
C GLU A 278 20.60 47.81 -39.36
N SER A 279 20.99 46.75 -38.64
CA SER A 279 22.23 46.01 -38.87
C SER A 279 21.91 44.52 -39.06
N ASN A 280 22.44 43.93 -40.13
CA ASN A 280 22.09 42.59 -40.62
C ASN A 280 22.56 41.42 -39.72
N THR A 281 23.15 41.67 -38.56
CA THR A 281 23.73 40.64 -37.68
C THR A 281 22.68 39.67 -37.09
N SER A 282 21.46 40.15 -36.80
CA SER A 282 20.41 39.34 -36.16
C SER A 282 19.93 38.17 -37.04
N ARG A 283 19.76 38.40 -38.34
CA ARG A 283 19.25 37.39 -39.29
C ARG A 283 20.16 36.16 -39.41
N THR A 284 21.49 36.37 -39.40
CA THR A 284 22.46 35.27 -39.54
C THR A 284 22.48 34.37 -38.31
N VAL A 285 22.39 34.94 -37.10
CA VAL A 285 22.34 34.16 -35.85
C VAL A 285 21.07 33.30 -35.80
N ILE A 286 19.91 33.87 -36.15
CA ILE A 286 18.63 33.13 -36.19
C ILE A 286 18.69 31.95 -37.17
N ALA A 287 19.30 32.14 -38.36
CA ALA A 287 19.44 31.07 -39.35
C ALA A 287 20.36 29.92 -38.88
N VAL A 288 21.47 30.23 -38.19
CA VAL A 288 22.38 29.21 -37.64
C VAL A 288 21.72 28.46 -36.48
N VAL A 289 21.02 29.15 -35.57
CA VAL A 289 20.30 28.49 -34.47
C VAL A 289 19.19 27.58 -35.01
N ALA A 290 18.41 28.02 -36.00
CA ALA A 290 17.33 27.22 -36.60
C ALA A 290 17.82 25.95 -37.34
N THR A 291 19.00 26.01 -37.97
CA THR A 291 19.59 24.87 -38.67
C THR A 291 20.21 23.86 -37.69
N VAL A 292 20.91 24.31 -36.66
CA VAL A 292 21.46 23.43 -35.61
C VAL A 292 20.35 22.75 -34.81
N THR A 293 19.30 23.47 -34.42
CA THR A 293 18.16 22.86 -33.70
C THR A 293 17.40 21.86 -34.56
N SER A 294 17.21 22.13 -35.86
CA SER A 294 16.63 21.16 -36.79
C SER A 294 17.47 19.90 -36.93
N LEU A 295 18.79 20.01 -37.03
CA LEU A 295 19.69 18.85 -37.11
C LEU A 295 19.65 18.00 -35.84
N ILE A 296 19.68 18.62 -34.66
CA ILE A 296 19.53 17.93 -33.37
C ILE A 296 18.17 17.21 -33.31
N LEU A 297 17.08 17.88 -33.70
CA LEU A 297 15.74 17.29 -33.71
C LEU A 297 15.67 16.07 -34.66
N ILE A 298 16.26 16.16 -35.86
CA ILE A 298 16.32 15.04 -36.81
C ILE A 298 17.13 13.87 -36.25
N VAL A 299 18.28 14.12 -35.60
CA VAL A 299 19.09 13.07 -34.95
C VAL A 299 18.32 12.42 -33.81
N CYS A 300 17.65 13.20 -32.95
CA CYS A 300 16.79 12.68 -31.89
C CYS A 300 15.64 11.84 -32.44
N ILE A 301 14.98 12.28 -33.52
CA ILE A 301 13.93 11.50 -34.21
C ILE A 301 14.51 10.21 -34.81
N CYS A 302 15.70 10.26 -35.43
CA CYS A 302 16.34 9.06 -35.98
C CYS A 302 16.75 8.05 -34.90
N ILE A 303 17.24 8.52 -33.75
CA ILE A 303 17.54 7.68 -32.58
C ILE A 303 16.24 7.09 -32.03
N PHE A 304 15.20 7.91 -31.82
CA PHE A 304 13.89 7.47 -31.35
C PHE A 304 13.25 6.43 -32.28
N LEU A 305 13.29 6.65 -33.60
CA LEU A 305 12.78 5.70 -34.60
C LEU A 305 13.62 4.42 -34.67
N ARG A 306 14.94 4.49 -34.47
CA ARG A 306 15.80 3.28 -34.37
C ARG A 306 15.52 2.50 -33.08
N MET A 307 15.37 3.18 -31.94
CA MET A 307 15.01 2.56 -30.66
C MET A 307 13.62 1.93 -30.73
N ARG A 308 12.63 2.65 -31.29
CA ARG A 308 11.28 2.15 -31.54
C ARG A 308 11.29 0.93 -32.46
N LYS A 309 11.97 1.00 -33.63
CA LYS A 309 12.05 -0.13 -34.56
C LYS A 309 12.74 -1.34 -33.95
N ARG A 310 13.76 -1.14 -33.10
CA ARG A 310 14.43 -2.22 -32.34
C ARG A 310 13.52 -2.83 -31.27
N ARG A 311 12.67 -2.03 -30.63
CA ARG A 311 11.66 -2.50 -29.66
C ARG A 311 10.54 -3.27 -30.37
N GLU A 312 10.01 -2.73 -31.47
CA GLU A 312 9.00 -3.39 -32.30
C GLU A 312 9.52 -4.70 -32.94
N THR A 313 10.79 -4.79 -33.36
CA THR A 313 11.34 -6.07 -33.87
C THR A 313 11.53 -7.12 -32.78
N VAL A 314 11.95 -6.74 -31.57
CA VAL A 314 12.03 -7.66 -30.42
C VAL A 314 10.63 -8.13 -29.98
N GLU A 315 9.64 -7.24 -29.95
CA GLU A 315 8.26 -7.61 -29.60
C GLU A 315 7.58 -8.47 -30.69
N MET A 316 7.84 -8.20 -31.97
CA MET A 316 7.16 -8.87 -33.10
C MET A 316 7.68 -10.28 -33.38
N ASP A 317 8.98 -10.55 -33.22
CA ASP A 317 9.53 -11.92 -33.34
C ASP A 317 9.09 -12.83 -32.17
N GLU A 318 8.80 -12.28 -30.98
CA GLU A 318 8.34 -13.09 -29.85
C GLU A 318 6.83 -13.45 -29.90
N ILE A 319 5.99 -12.55 -30.43
CA ILE A 319 4.52 -12.75 -30.51
C ILE A 319 4.16 -13.92 -31.46
N GLY A 320 4.91 -14.11 -32.56
CA GLY A 320 4.64 -15.17 -33.54
C GLY A 320 4.74 -16.61 -32.99
N SER A 321 5.31 -16.81 -31.79
CA SER A 321 5.33 -18.12 -31.12
C SER A 321 4.06 -18.41 -30.29
N VAL A 322 3.32 -17.36 -29.91
CA VAL A 322 2.27 -17.42 -28.87
C VAL A 322 0.87 -17.64 -29.45
N GLU A 323 0.65 -17.35 -30.75
CA GLU A 323 -0.63 -17.60 -31.43
C GLU A 323 -1.08 -19.08 -31.36
N SER A 324 -0.13 -20.01 -31.24
CA SER A 324 -0.39 -21.45 -31.12
C SER A 324 -1.12 -21.87 -29.81
N LEU A 325 -1.16 -20.98 -28.81
CA LEU A 325 -1.79 -21.22 -27.50
C LEU A 325 -3.16 -20.53 -27.37
N GLN A 326 -3.70 -19.96 -28.45
CA GLN A 326 -5.00 -19.29 -28.42
C GLN A 326 -6.16 -20.29 -28.59
N PHE A 327 -7.02 -20.35 -27.58
CA PHE A 327 -8.29 -21.08 -27.61
C PHE A 327 -9.41 -20.21 -28.19
N ASP A 328 -10.35 -20.86 -28.89
CA ASP A 328 -11.62 -20.25 -29.29
C ASP A 328 -12.54 -20.00 -28.07
N PHE A 329 -13.18 -18.83 -28.05
CA PHE A 329 -14.11 -18.45 -26.98
C PHE A 329 -15.33 -19.36 -26.92
N GLY A 330 -15.86 -19.81 -28.07
CA GLY A 330 -16.99 -20.75 -28.11
C GLY A 330 -16.66 -22.06 -27.40
N THR A 331 -15.47 -22.59 -27.66
CA THR A 331 -14.92 -23.80 -27.02
C THR A 331 -14.80 -23.63 -25.52
N ILE A 332 -14.19 -22.54 -25.04
CA ILE A 332 -14.04 -22.30 -23.59
C ILE A 332 -15.38 -22.04 -22.91
N ARG A 333 -16.28 -21.31 -23.55
CA ARG A 333 -17.64 -21.05 -23.04
C ARG A 333 -18.46 -22.34 -22.93
N VAL A 334 -18.32 -23.30 -23.84
CA VAL A 334 -18.96 -24.62 -23.70
C VAL A 334 -18.27 -25.42 -22.59
N ALA A 335 -16.94 -25.42 -22.53
CA ALA A 335 -16.17 -26.15 -21.52
C ALA A 335 -16.49 -25.72 -20.08
N THR A 336 -16.86 -24.46 -19.83
CA THR A 336 -17.26 -23.93 -18.51
C THR A 336 -18.77 -23.94 -18.25
N GLU A 337 -19.56 -24.59 -19.12
CA GLU A 337 -21.04 -24.56 -19.10
C GLU A 337 -21.58 -23.13 -19.06
N PHE A 338 -21.14 -22.30 -20.00
CA PHE A 338 -21.46 -20.87 -20.13
C PHE A 338 -21.03 -20.01 -18.94
N PHE A 339 -19.93 -20.39 -18.27
CA PHE A 339 -19.46 -19.79 -17.01
C PHE A 339 -20.50 -19.89 -15.90
N SER A 340 -21.14 -21.06 -15.79
CA SER A 340 -22.10 -21.39 -14.72
C SER A 340 -21.48 -21.16 -13.34
N ASP A 341 -22.23 -20.51 -12.43
CA ASP A 341 -21.80 -20.33 -11.03
C ASP A 341 -21.60 -21.69 -10.32
N ALA A 342 -22.21 -22.77 -10.79
CA ALA A 342 -21.98 -24.12 -10.26
C ALA A 342 -20.53 -24.62 -10.52
N ASN A 343 -19.88 -24.11 -11.57
CA ASN A 343 -18.49 -24.43 -11.90
C ASN A 343 -17.50 -23.40 -11.33
N LYS A 344 -17.95 -22.41 -10.56
CA LYS A 344 -17.11 -21.33 -10.05
C LYS A 344 -16.23 -21.83 -8.90
N LEU A 345 -14.92 -21.81 -9.12
CA LEU A 345 -13.90 -22.21 -8.14
C LEU A 345 -13.58 -21.09 -7.15
N GLY A 346 -13.69 -19.83 -7.58
CA GLY A 346 -13.44 -18.66 -6.74
C GLY A 346 -13.57 -17.35 -7.50
N GLN A 347 -13.49 -16.24 -6.77
CA GLN A 347 -13.47 -14.89 -7.34
C GLN A 347 -12.63 -13.97 -6.46
N GLY A 348 -11.70 -13.22 -7.07
CA GLY A 348 -10.87 -12.22 -6.40
C GLY A 348 -10.87 -10.89 -7.15
N GLY A 349 -9.96 -9.98 -6.78
CA GLY A 349 -9.80 -8.68 -7.46
C GLY A 349 -9.47 -8.80 -8.96
N PHE A 350 -8.86 -9.92 -9.36
CA PHE A 350 -8.44 -10.21 -10.74
C PHE A 350 -9.51 -10.97 -11.56
N GLY A 351 -10.73 -11.10 -11.05
CA GLY A 351 -11.84 -11.75 -11.75
C GLY A 351 -12.25 -13.11 -11.16
N ALA A 352 -13.07 -13.85 -11.91
CA ALA A 352 -13.65 -15.13 -11.48
C ALA A 352 -12.95 -16.32 -12.15
N VAL A 353 -12.74 -17.39 -11.40
CA VAL A 353 -12.13 -18.63 -11.87
C VAL A 353 -13.19 -19.72 -11.93
N TYR A 354 -13.30 -20.40 -13.07
CA TYR A 354 -14.25 -21.47 -13.31
C TYR A 354 -13.52 -22.78 -13.60
N LYS A 355 -14.03 -23.90 -13.10
CA LYS A 355 -13.71 -25.22 -13.64
C LYS A 355 -14.31 -25.31 -15.05
N GLY A 356 -13.60 -25.98 -15.93
CA GLY A 356 -14.16 -26.42 -17.19
C GLY A 356 -13.61 -27.77 -17.61
N LYS A 357 -14.21 -28.36 -18.65
CA LYS A 357 -13.76 -29.61 -19.25
C LYS A 357 -13.68 -29.45 -20.76
N LEU A 358 -12.47 -29.57 -21.30
CA LEU A 358 -12.22 -29.47 -22.73
C LEU A 358 -12.82 -30.67 -23.50
N PRO A 359 -13.07 -30.55 -24.82
CA PRO A 359 -13.61 -31.64 -25.64
C PRO A 359 -12.76 -32.92 -25.65
N ASN A 360 -11.45 -32.82 -25.38
CA ASN A 360 -10.53 -33.95 -25.22
C ASN A 360 -10.65 -34.65 -23.85
N GLY A 361 -11.58 -34.22 -22.98
CA GLY A 361 -11.79 -34.74 -21.64
C GLY A 361 -10.89 -34.14 -20.56
N GLN A 362 -10.01 -33.19 -20.88
CA GLN A 362 -9.11 -32.56 -19.93
C GLN A 362 -9.83 -31.53 -19.04
N ASP A 363 -9.74 -31.70 -17.73
CA ASP A 363 -10.19 -30.69 -16.76
C ASP A 363 -9.24 -29.49 -16.76
N ILE A 364 -9.81 -28.28 -16.77
CA ILE A 364 -9.10 -27.00 -16.83
C ILE A 364 -9.64 -26.00 -15.79
N ALA A 365 -8.84 -25.00 -15.44
CA ALA A 365 -9.27 -23.83 -14.68
C ALA A 365 -9.21 -22.59 -15.59
N VAL A 366 -10.31 -21.84 -15.67
CA VAL A 366 -10.47 -20.68 -16.57
C VAL A 366 -10.61 -19.41 -15.73
N LYS A 367 -9.54 -18.61 -15.65
CA LYS A 367 -9.54 -17.29 -15.02
C LYS A 367 -10.09 -16.27 -16.03
N ARG A 368 -11.32 -15.79 -15.81
CA ARG A 368 -11.98 -14.75 -16.61
C ARG A 368 -11.71 -13.40 -15.94
N LEU A 369 -10.83 -12.62 -16.54
CA LEU A 369 -10.42 -11.31 -16.02
C LEU A 369 -11.56 -10.30 -16.17
N SER A 370 -11.65 -9.34 -15.25
CA SER A 370 -12.68 -8.30 -15.30
C SER A 370 -12.46 -7.37 -16.49
N THR A 371 -13.55 -7.05 -17.21
CA THR A 371 -13.53 -6.14 -18.38
C THR A 371 -13.48 -4.66 -18.03
N ASP A 372 -13.65 -4.33 -16.74
CA ASP A 372 -14.00 -2.98 -16.29
C ASP A 372 -12.81 -2.23 -15.67
N SER A 373 -11.61 -2.82 -15.69
CA SER A 373 -10.36 -2.18 -15.27
C SER A 373 -9.28 -2.27 -16.35
N GLY A 374 -8.56 -1.17 -16.58
CA GLY A 374 -7.38 -1.15 -17.48
C GLY A 374 -6.20 -2.00 -16.96
N GLN A 375 -6.32 -2.51 -15.73
CA GLN A 375 -5.41 -3.45 -15.10
C GLN A 375 -5.57 -4.87 -15.64
N GLY A 376 -6.80 -5.34 -15.89
CA GLY A 376 -7.04 -6.69 -16.41
C GLY A 376 -6.35 -6.94 -17.74
N ASP A 377 -6.31 -5.95 -18.65
CA ASP A 377 -5.55 -6.03 -19.91
C ASP A 377 -4.02 -6.10 -19.71
N GLN A 378 -3.48 -5.46 -18.65
CA GLN A 378 -2.05 -5.51 -18.36
C GLN A 378 -1.67 -6.82 -17.66
N GLU A 379 -2.49 -7.30 -16.73
CA GLU A 379 -2.34 -8.63 -16.09
C GLU A 379 -2.43 -9.74 -17.13
N PHE A 380 -3.39 -9.67 -18.05
CA PHE A 380 -3.51 -10.59 -19.17
C PHE A 380 -2.22 -10.67 -19.99
N LYS A 381 -1.67 -9.51 -20.39
CA LYS A 381 -0.41 -9.44 -21.14
C LYS A 381 0.76 -10.00 -20.32
N ASN A 382 0.84 -9.70 -19.02
CA ASN A 382 1.86 -10.27 -18.16
C ASN A 382 1.71 -11.82 -18.11
N GLU A 383 0.55 -12.36 -17.76
CA GLU A 383 0.37 -13.81 -17.62
C GLU A 383 0.62 -14.56 -18.95
N VAL A 384 0.14 -14.03 -20.09
CA VAL A 384 0.40 -14.63 -21.41
C VAL A 384 1.87 -14.57 -21.81
N LEU A 385 2.55 -13.42 -21.64
CA LEU A 385 3.96 -13.28 -22.06
C LEU A 385 4.94 -14.02 -21.13
N LEU A 386 4.60 -14.12 -19.84
CA LEU A 386 5.47 -14.71 -18.81
C LEU A 386 5.22 -16.21 -18.66
N VAL A 387 3.98 -16.62 -18.38
CA VAL A 387 3.67 -17.97 -17.89
C VAL A 387 3.62 -19.00 -19.01
N ALA A 388 3.33 -18.59 -20.25
CA ALA A 388 3.37 -19.47 -21.42
C ALA A 388 4.73 -20.15 -21.64
N LYS A 389 5.82 -19.57 -21.11
CA LYS A 389 7.20 -20.08 -21.21
C LYS A 389 7.69 -20.77 -19.92
N LEU A 390 6.86 -20.88 -18.87
CA LEU A 390 7.24 -21.50 -17.58
C LEU A 390 6.77 -22.96 -17.49
N GLN A 391 7.71 -23.86 -17.22
CA GLN A 391 7.43 -25.28 -17.00
C GLN A 391 8.23 -25.79 -15.81
N HIS A 392 7.59 -25.86 -14.65
CA HIS A 392 8.19 -26.38 -13.43
C HIS A 392 7.13 -27.05 -12.55
N ARG A 393 7.50 -28.13 -11.85
CA ARG A 393 6.55 -28.96 -11.08
C ARG A 393 5.80 -28.16 -10.00
N ASN A 394 6.47 -27.18 -9.40
CA ASN A 394 5.92 -26.32 -8.34
C ASN A 394 5.35 -24.98 -8.84
N LEU A 395 5.04 -24.85 -10.13
CA LEU A 395 4.26 -23.73 -10.68
C LEU A 395 2.96 -24.28 -11.30
N VAL A 396 1.91 -23.46 -11.36
CA VAL A 396 0.70 -23.78 -12.13
C VAL A 396 0.96 -23.52 -13.61
N ARG A 397 0.73 -24.52 -14.46
CA ARG A 397 0.96 -24.42 -15.90
C ARG A 397 -0.19 -23.71 -16.62
N LEU A 398 0.14 -22.62 -17.31
CA LEU A 398 -0.74 -22.02 -18.32
C LEU A 398 -0.79 -22.97 -19.53
N LEU A 399 -2.00 -23.36 -19.93
CA LEU A 399 -2.28 -24.18 -21.11
C LEU A 399 -2.55 -23.33 -22.35
N GLY A 400 -3.07 -22.12 -22.16
CA GLY A 400 -3.30 -21.14 -23.20
C GLY A 400 -4.16 -19.97 -22.76
N PHE A 401 -4.64 -19.19 -23.71
CA PHE A 401 -5.47 -18.00 -23.45
C PHE A 401 -6.59 -17.89 -24.49
N CYS A 402 -7.61 -17.10 -24.20
CA CYS A 402 -8.61 -16.69 -25.17
C CYS A 402 -8.82 -15.18 -25.09
N MET A 403 -8.78 -14.53 -26.25
CA MET A 403 -8.98 -13.10 -26.43
C MET A 403 -9.98 -12.87 -27.57
N GLN A 404 -11.19 -12.43 -27.24
CA GLN A 404 -12.23 -12.13 -28.23
C GLN A 404 -13.05 -10.91 -27.79
N GLY A 405 -12.96 -9.80 -28.55
CA GLY A 405 -13.60 -8.54 -28.17
C GLY A 405 -13.10 -8.04 -26.81
N LYS A 406 -14.00 -7.95 -25.83
CA LYS A 406 -13.66 -7.59 -24.44
C LYS A 406 -13.18 -8.77 -23.60
N GLU A 407 -13.45 -10.01 -24.00
CA GLU A 407 -13.12 -11.20 -23.19
C GLU A 407 -11.60 -11.39 -23.11
N ARG A 408 -11.15 -11.71 -21.90
CA ARG A 408 -9.75 -12.04 -21.53
C ARG A 408 -9.79 -13.25 -20.61
N LEU A 409 -9.52 -14.42 -21.17
CA LEU A 409 -9.54 -15.69 -20.44
C LEU A 409 -8.15 -16.30 -20.43
N LEU A 410 -7.71 -16.77 -19.27
CA LEU A 410 -6.49 -17.53 -19.09
C LEU A 410 -6.86 -18.97 -18.71
N ILE A 411 -6.33 -19.94 -19.46
CA ILE A 411 -6.66 -21.35 -19.33
C ILE A 411 -5.48 -22.05 -18.67
N TYR A 412 -5.69 -22.53 -17.46
CA TYR A 412 -4.73 -23.21 -16.60
C TYR A 412 -5.06 -24.69 -16.47
N GLU A 413 -4.06 -25.49 -16.07
CA GLU A 413 -4.33 -26.85 -15.57
C GLU A 413 -5.24 -26.79 -14.33
N PHE A 414 -6.20 -27.73 -14.23
CA PHE A 414 -7.03 -27.83 -13.03
C PHE A 414 -6.24 -28.44 -11.88
N VAL A 415 -6.16 -27.72 -10.75
CA VAL A 415 -5.43 -28.14 -9.55
C VAL A 415 -6.47 -28.46 -8.45
N PRO A 416 -6.63 -29.74 -8.06
CA PRO A 416 -7.86 -30.20 -7.39
C PRO A 416 -8.00 -29.81 -5.92
N ASN A 417 -6.91 -29.70 -5.16
CA ASN A 417 -6.96 -29.47 -3.71
C ASN A 417 -6.92 -27.97 -3.34
N THR A 418 -7.49 -27.09 -4.17
CA THR A 418 -7.64 -25.64 -3.94
C THR A 418 -6.34 -24.95 -3.46
N SER A 419 -6.42 -23.80 -2.80
CA SER A 419 -5.28 -23.07 -2.24
C SER A 419 -4.94 -23.44 -0.79
N LEU A 420 -3.68 -23.21 -0.41
CA LEU A 420 -3.10 -23.56 0.88
C LEU A 420 -3.80 -22.86 2.05
N ASP A 421 -4.26 -21.62 1.89
CA ASP A 421 -4.98 -20.86 2.91
C ASP A 421 -6.30 -21.53 3.34
N HIS A 422 -7.02 -22.16 2.39
CA HIS A 422 -8.22 -22.95 2.67
C HIS A 422 -7.95 -24.19 3.54
N TYR A 423 -6.72 -24.68 3.61
CA TYR A 423 -6.32 -25.73 4.54
C TYR A 423 -5.77 -25.14 5.83
N LEU A 424 -4.77 -24.26 5.70
CA LEU A 424 -3.96 -23.75 6.79
C LEU A 424 -4.76 -22.93 7.82
N PHE A 425 -5.81 -22.22 7.39
CA PHE A 425 -6.63 -21.38 8.26
C PHE A 425 -8.03 -21.94 8.54
N ASN A 426 -8.35 -23.14 8.05
CA ASN A 426 -9.58 -23.85 8.38
C ASN A 426 -9.28 -24.92 9.45
N PRO A 427 -9.84 -24.82 10.67
CA PRO A 427 -9.47 -25.73 11.77
C PRO A 427 -9.57 -27.22 11.44
N ILE A 428 -10.56 -27.63 10.62
CA ILE A 428 -10.80 -29.03 10.26
C ILE A 428 -9.82 -29.50 9.18
N LYS A 429 -9.59 -28.69 8.13
CA LYS A 429 -8.65 -29.05 7.06
C LYS A 429 -7.18 -28.94 7.49
N ARG A 430 -6.88 -28.10 8.48
CA ARG A 430 -5.52 -27.89 9.00
C ARG A 430 -4.92 -29.17 9.61
N GLU A 431 -5.76 -30.05 10.17
CA GLU A 431 -5.36 -31.37 10.67
C GLU A 431 -4.88 -32.32 9.57
N GLN A 432 -5.21 -32.04 8.29
CA GLN A 432 -4.72 -32.79 7.12
C GLN A 432 -3.33 -32.33 6.66
N LEU A 433 -2.80 -31.26 7.25
CA LEU A 433 -1.44 -30.76 7.03
C LEU A 433 -0.58 -31.09 8.24
N ASP A 434 -0.10 -32.33 8.31
CA ASP A 434 0.94 -32.73 9.27
C ASP A 434 2.29 -32.06 8.97
N TRP A 435 3.28 -32.31 9.83
CA TRP A 435 4.59 -31.66 9.67
C TRP A 435 5.29 -32.04 8.37
N GLU A 436 5.24 -33.31 7.96
CA GLU A 436 5.87 -33.77 6.73
C GLU A 436 5.25 -33.05 5.52
N ARG A 437 3.92 -32.98 5.46
CA ARG A 437 3.17 -32.27 4.42
C ARG A 437 3.53 -30.79 4.37
N ARG A 438 3.59 -30.12 5.52
CA ARG A 438 3.97 -28.69 5.61
C ARG A 438 5.42 -28.44 5.20
N TYR A 439 6.35 -29.31 5.61
CA TYR A 439 7.76 -29.22 5.24
C TYR A 439 7.97 -29.48 3.73
N GLN A 440 7.28 -30.46 3.15
CA GLN A 440 7.23 -30.68 1.70
C GLN A 440 6.67 -29.45 0.96
N ILE A 441 5.66 -28.78 1.50
CA ILE A 441 5.09 -27.53 0.95
C ILE A 441 6.14 -26.39 0.99
N ILE A 442 6.80 -26.15 2.12
CA ILE A 442 7.88 -25.15 2.23
C ILE A 442 9.02 -25.44 1.23
N GLY A 443 9.42 -26.71 1.12
CA GLY A 443 10.43 -27.16 0.14
C GLY A 443 9.98 -27.04 -1.31
N GLY A 444 8.70 -27.20 -1.62
CA GLY A 444 8.16 -27.05 -2.97
C GLY A 444 8.03 -25.58 -3.39
N ILE A 445 7.55 -24.70 -2.52
CA ILE A 445 7.48 -23.25 -2.78
C ILE A 445 8.89 -22.68 -3.00
N SER A 446 9.86 -23.05 -2.16
CA SER A 446 11.24 -22.55 -2.29
C SER A 446 11.90 -22.96 -3.60
N ARG A 447 11.70 -24.19 -4.08
CA ARG A 447 12.13 -24.63 -5.42
C ARG A 447 11.40 -23.90 -6.55
N GLY A 448 10.10 -23.63 -6.39
CA GLY A 448 9.31 -22.84 -7.33
C GLY A 448 9.86 -21.42 -7.51
N LEU A 449 10.20 -20.75 -6.42
CA LEU A 449 10.81 -19.41 -6.47
C LEU A 449 12.25 -19.42 -7.00
N LEU A 450 13.07 -20.40 -6.61
CA LEU A 450 14.42 -20.57 -7.16
C LEU A 450 14.40 -20.66 -8.69
N TYR A 451 13.46 -21.44 -9.24
CA TYR A 451 13.27 -21.51 -10.68
C TYR A 451 12.90 -20.15 -11.30
N LEU A 452 12.02 -19.36 -10.68
CA LEU A 452 11.68 -18.02 -11.18
C LEU A 452 12.85 -17.02 -11.11
N HIS A 453 13.71 -17.14 -10.09
CA HIS A 453 14.78 -16.17 -9.81
C HIS A 453 16.09 -16.46 -10.56
N GLU A 454 16.41 -17.74 -10.76
CA GLU A 454 17.75 -18.22 -11.18
C GLU A 454 17.71 -19.27 -12.31
N ASP A 455 16.90 -20.34 -12.23
CA ASP A 455 16.98 -21.46 -13.21
C ASP A 455 16.19 -21.24 -14.51
N SER A 456 15.20 -20.34 -14.52
CA SER A 456 14.40 -20.05 -15.71
C SER A 456 15.13 -19.11 -16.69
N ARG A 457 14.79 -19.20 -17.97
CA ARG A 457 15.44 -18.42 -19.06
C ARG A 457 15.41 -16.90 -18.82
N LEU A 458 14.43 -16.40 -18.08
CA LEU A 458 14.26 -14.99 -17.76
C LEU A 458 14.00 -14.86 -16.26
N ARG A 459 14.75 -14.01 -15.57
CA ARG A 459 14.52 -13.73 -14.14
C ARG A 459 13.16 -13.05 -13.96
N ILE A 460 12.29 -13.67 -13.17
CA ILE A 460 10.92 -13.23 -12.90
C ILE A 460 10.75 -12.97 -11.41
N ILE A 461 10.22 -11.80 -11.06
CA ILE A 461 9.82 -11.45 -9.69
C ILE A 461 8.30 -11.58 -9.59
N HIS A 462 7.79 -12.32 -8.61
CA HIS A 462 6.36 -12.63 -8.45
C HIS A 462 5.55 -11.45 -7.89
N ARG A 463 6.07 -10.81 -6.83
CA ARG A 463 5.53 -9.63 -6.12
C ARG A 463 4.20 -9.78 -5.39
N ASP A 464 3.42 -10.84 -5.65
CA ASP A 464 2.20 -11.18 -4.88
C ASP A 464 2.18 -12.63 -4.40
N LEU A 465 3.25 -13.06 -3.71
CA LEU A 465 3.36 -14.40 -3.14
C LEU A 465 2.68 -14.45 -1.77
N LYS A 466 1.68 -15.33 -1.61
CA LYS A 466 0.85 -15.47 -0.40
C LYS A 466 0.15 -16.83 -0.35
N ALA A 467 -0.45 -17.20 0.79
CA ALA A 467 -1.03 -18.54 0.99
C ALA A 467 -2.17 -18.87 0.01
N SER A 468 -2.99 -17.89 -0.39
CA SER A 468 -4.04 -18.08 -1.41
C SER A 468 -3.51 -18.33 -2.83
N ASN A 469 -2.24 -17.99 -3.08
CA ASN A 469 -1.59 -18.13 -4.40
C ASN A 469 -0.72 -19.39 -4.48
N ILE A 470 -0.76 -20.26 -3.45
CA ILE A 470 -0.18 -21.59 -3.47
C ILE A 470 -1.32 -22.60 -3.63
N LEU A 471 -1.49 -23.18 -4.81
CA LEU A 471 -2.44 -24.27 -5.04
C LEU A 471 -1.83 -25.62 -4.68
N LEU A 472 -2.68 -26.61 -4.34
CA LEU A 472 -2.26 -27.97 -3.98
C LEU A 472 -2.73 -29.00 -5.02
N ASP A 473 -1.81 -29.77 -5.60
CA ASP A 473 -2.15 -30.85 -6.54
C ASP A 473 -2.80 -32.07 -5.84
N ALA A 474 -3.13 -33.12 -6.60
CA ALA A 474 -3.84 -34.30 -6.07
C ALA A 474 -3.05 -34.99 -4.94
N GLU A 475 -1.72 -35.01 -5.07
CA GLU A 475 -0.76 -35.50 -4.09
C GLU A 475 -0.35 -34.42 -3.07
N MET A 476 -1.12 -33.33 -2.97
CA MET A 476 -0.97 -32.19 -2.04
C MET A 476 0.33 -31.39 -2.18
N ASN A 477 1.02 -31.44 -3.33
CA ASN A 477 2.24 -30.66 -3.56
C ASN A 477 1.91 -29.21 -3.96
N PRO A 478 2.74 -28.24 -3.57
CA PRO A 478 2.48 -26.83 -3.85
C PRO A 478 2.79 -26.47 -5.31
N LYS A 479 1.91 -25.66 -5.89
CA LYS A 479 2.06 -24.99 -7.17
C LYS A 479 1.80 -23.49 -7.00
N ILE A 480 2.81 -22.66 -7.25
CA ILE A 480 2.68 -21.20 -7.24
C ILE A 480 1.82 -20.76 -8.43
N ALA A 481 0.86 -19.88 -8.16
CA ALA A 481 -0.14 -19.37 -9.09
C ALA A 481 -0.22 -17.84 -9.07
N ASP A 482 -0.97 -17.27 -10.01
CA ASP A 482 -1.37 -15.85 -10.08
C ASP A 482 -0.22 -14.88 -10.39
N PHE A 483 0.31 -14.97 -11.62
CA PHE A 483 1.44 -14.16 -12.10
C PHE A 483 1.02 -12.80 -12.69
N GLY A 484 -0.22 -12.33 -12.48
CA GLY A 484 -0.70 -11.03 -13.01
C GLY A 484 0.19 -9.86 -12.61
N MET A 485 0.79 -9.94 -11.41
CA MET A 485 1.71 -8.95 -10.87
C MET A 485 3.19 -9.19 -11.19
N ALA A 486 3.54 -10.28 -11.89
CA ALA A 486 4.94 -10.63 -12.11
C ALA A 486 5.68 -9.63 -13.03
N ARG A 487 7.00 -9.57 -12.91
CA ARG A 487 7.88 -8.67 -13.69
C ARG A 487 9.14 -9.37 -14.16
N LEU A 488 9.56 -9.07 -15.39
CA LEU A 488 10.82 -9.52 -15.97
C LEU A 488 11.96 -8.59 -15.58
N PHE A 489 13.10 -9.17 -15.25
CA PHE A 489 14.39 -8.50 -15.26
C PHE A 489 15.19 -8.92 -16.49
N VAL A 490 15.76 -7.92 -17.16
CA VAL A 490 16.71 -8.14 -18.26
C VAL A 490 18.03 -8.66 -17.67
N VAL A 491 18.81 -9.42 -18.45
CA VAL A 491 20.12 -9.94 -18.03
C VAL A 491 20.99 -8.80 -17.47
N GLY A 492 21.48 -8.97 -16.24
CA GLY A 492 22.25 -7.97 -15.50
C GLY A 492 21.44 -7.08 -14.54
N GLN A 493 20.11 -7.05 -14.65
CA GLN A 493 19.26 -6.31 -13.71
C GLN A 493 19.07 -7.10 -12.40
N THR A 494 19.36 -6.43 -11.28
CA THR A 494 19.24 -6.96 -9.90
C THR A 494 18.06 -6.39 -9.13
N GLN A 495 17.62 -5.19 -9.49
CA GLN A 495 16.56 -4.43 -8.82
C GLN A 495 15.71 -3.68 -9.88
N GLY A 496 14.45 -3.41 -9.55
CA GLY A 496 13.54 -2.60 -10.36
C GLY A 496 12.76 -1.63 -9.48
N THR A 497 12.25 -0.56 -10.10
CA THR A 497 11.47 0.49 -9.43
C THR A 497 10.11 0.62 -10.12
N THR A 498 9.06 0.86 -9.34
CA THR A 498 7.70 1.11 -9.88
C THR A 498 6.97 2.15 -9.05
N ASN A 499 6.37 3.14 -9.71
CA ASN A 499 5.48 4.11 -9.06
C ASN A 499 4.11 3.47 -8.73
N ARG A 500 3.81 2.30 -9.29
CA ARG A 500 2.62 1.50 -8.97
C ARG A 500 3.01 0.30 -8.11
N ILE A 501 2.74 0.40 -6.81
CA ILE A 501 2.93 -0.66 -5.81
C ILE A 501 1.70 -1.56 -5.86
N VAL A 502 1.91 -2.88 -6.00
CA VAL A 502 0.84 -3.88 -6.16
C VAL A 502 1.26 -5.19 -5.50
N GLY A 503 0.36 -5.79 -4.72
CA GLY A 503 0.62 -6.98 -3.95
C GLY A 503 -0.22 -7.00 -2.68
N THR A 504 -0.06 -8.01 -1.85
CA THR A 504 -0.88 -8.20 -0.65
C THR A 504 -0.17 -7.70 0.60
N TYR A 505 -0.82 -6.80 1.33
CA TYR A 505 -0.37 -6.30 2.63
C TYR A 505 -0.04 -7.43 3.61
N GLY A 506 1.00 -7.24 4.43
CA GLY A 506 1.56 -8.28 5.30
C GLY A 506 2.59 -9.19 4.61
N TYR A 507 2.51 -9.37 3.28
CA TYR A 507 3.50 -10.14 2.50
C TYR A 507 4.49 -9.27 1.74
N MET A 508 4.16 -8.00 1.49
CA MET A 508 5.05 -7.06 0.80
C MET A 508 6.27 -6.71 1.66
N ALA A 509 7.45 -6.75 1.05
CA ALA A 509 8.69 -6.29 1.66
C ALA A 509 8.67 -4.76 1.91
N PRO A 510 9.32 -4.26 2.98
CA PRO A 510 9.30 -2.84 3.34
C PRO A 510 9.79 -1.93 2.20
N GLU A 511 10.92 -2.24 1.57
CA GLU A 511 11.49 -1.44 0.49
C GLU A 511 10.55 -1.34 -0.72
N TYR A 512 9.74 -2.38 -0.95
CA TYR A 512 8.74 -2.42 -2.00
C TYR A 512 7.49 -1.63 -1.64
N ALA A 513 6.97 -1.80 -0.42
CA ALA A 513 5.79 -1.11 0.08
C ALA A 513 6.00 0.40 0.28
N MET A 514 7.24 0.83 0.55
CA MET A 514 7.59 2.21 0.88
C MET A 514 8.09 3.01 -0.33
N HIS A 515 8.93 2.41 -1.17
CA HIS A 515 9.64 3.10 -2.25
C HIS A 515 9.32 2.54 -3.65
N GLY A 516 8.54 1.46 -3.73
CA GLY A 516 8.30 0.75 -4.99
C GLY A 516 9.53 0.02 -5.53
N TYR A 517 10.57 -0.17 -4.72
CA TYR A 517 11.76 -0.94 -5.08
C TYR A 517 11.48 -2.44 -4.92
N PHE A 518 11.65 -3.22 -5.98
CA PHE A 518 11.47 -4.67 -5.93
C PHE A 518 12.70 -5.39 -6.48
N SER A 519 13.01 -6.53 -5.88
CA SER A 519 14.09 -7.42 -6.30
C SER A 519 13.68 -8.88 -6.04
N VAL A 520 14.57 -9.83 -6.34
CA VAL A 520 14.38 -11.23 -5.90
C VAL A 520 14.23 -11.33 -4.38
N LYS A 521 14.84 -10.40 -3.62
CA LYS A 521 14.76 -10.36 -2.15
C LYS A 521 13.39 -9.90 -1.64
N SER A 522 12.58 -9.24 -2.46
CA SER A 522 11.20 -8.88 -2.10
C SER A 522 10.29 -10.10 -2.10
N ASP A 523 10.47 -11.04 -3.05
CA ASP A 523 9.80 -12.36 -3.02
C ASP A 523 10.31 -13.24 -1.86
N VAL A 524 11.61 -13.18 -1.54
CA VAL A 524 12.18 -13.89 -0.36
C VAL A 524 11.49 -13.42 0.92
N TYR A 525 11.22 -12.12 1.06
CA TYR A 525 10.47 -11.60 2.21
C TYR A 525 9.07 -12.22 2.30
N SER A 526 8.30 -12.22 1.20
CA SER A 526 6.97 -12.84 1.15
C SER A 526 7.02 -14.35 1.45
N PHE A 527 8.07 -15.04 1.02
CA PHE A 527 8.33 -16.44 1.37
C PHE A 527 8.58 -16.63 2.87
N GLY A 528 9.33 -15.74 3.51
CA GLY A 528 9.57 -15.77 4.96
C GLY A 528 8.28 -15.66 5.77
N VAL A 529 7.39 -14.73 5.37
CA VAL A 529 6.03 -14.60 5.94
C VAL A 529 5.26 -15.91 5.79
N LEU A 530 5.24 -16.48 4.58
CA LEU A 530 4.59 -17.77 4.30
C LEU A 530 5.10 -18.93 5.17
N VAL A 531 6.41 -19.03 5.40
CA VAL A 531 6.98 -20.08 6.27
C VAL A 531 6.46 -19.95 7.70
N LEU A 532 6.36 -18.72 8.23
CA LEU A 532 5.86 -18.46 9.58
C LEU A 532 4.34 -18.75 9.69
N GLU A 533 3.55 -18.43 8.66
CA GLU A 533 2.13 -18.84 8.59
C GLU A 533 2.00 -20.37 8.56
N ILE A 534 2.80 -21.06 7.74
CA ILE A 534 2.76 -22.52 7.61
C ILE A 534 3.09 -23.21 8.93
N VAL A 535 4.14 -22.78 9.64
CA VAL A 535 4.53 -23.37 10.93
C VAL A 535 3.49 -23.11 12.03
N SER A 536 2.88 -21.92 12.05
CA SER A 536 1.92 -21.52 13.10
C SER A 536 0.48 -21.96 12.84
N GLY A 537 0.11 -22.21 11.58
CA GLY A 537 -1.30 -22.42 11.23
C GLY A 537 -2.16 -21.18 11.50
N GLN A 538 -1.54 -20.00 11.54
CA GLN A 538 -2.15 -18.71 11.87
C GLN A 538 -1.90 -17.71 10.73
N LYS A 539 -2.95 -16.96 10.37
CA LYS A 539 -2.90 -16.00 9.26
C LYS A 539 -2.19 -14.73 9.68
N ASN A 540 -1.22 -14.29 8.89
CA ASN A 540 -0.61 -12.98 9.03
C ASN A 540 -1.67 -11.90 8.80
N SER A 541 -2.13 -11.31 9.89
CA SER A 541 -3.21 -10.32 9.92
C SER A 541 -2.96 -9.37 11.08
N TYR A 542 -3.47 -8.15 10.97
CA TYR A 542 -3.29 -7.06 11.94
C TYR A 542 -3.89 -7.33 13.35
N ARG A 543 -4.42 -8.53 13.58
CA ARG A 543 -5.01 -8.95 14.85
C ARG A 543 -4.60 -10.39 15.19
N PHE A 544 -3.31 -10.60 15.46
CA PHE A 544 -2.90 -11.79 16.21
C PHE A 544 -3.52 -11.70 17.61
N ARG A 545 -4.20 -12.77 18.05
CA ARG A 545 -4.81 -12.85 19.38
C ARG A 545 -4.17 -13.99 20.16
N ASN A 546 -3.22 -13.65 21.03
CA ASN A 546 -2.73 -14.50 22.12
C ASN A 546 -2.87 -13.71 23.43
N GLY A 547 -4.06 -13.79 24.04
CA GLY A 547 -4.39 -13.03 25.26
C GLY A 547 -4.71 -11.56 24.97
N GLU A 548 -4.27 -10.69 25.88
CA GLU A 548 -4.55 -9.24 25.90
C GLU A 548 -3.64 -8.46 24.94
N ASP A 549 -2.52 -9.05 24.53
CA ASP A 549 -1.41 -8.38 23.87
C ASP A 549 -1.49 -8.49 22.32
N VAL A 550 -1.98 -7.45 21.64
CA VAL A 550 -2.15 -7.45 20.16
C VAL A 550 -0.82 -7.14 19.45
N LYS A 551 -0.31 -8.12 18.70
CA LYS A 551 0.92 -8.00 17.88
C LYS A 551 0.66 -8.49 16.46
N ASP A 552 1.58 -8.26 15.52
CA ASP A 552 1.59 -8.98 14.25
C ASP A 552 2.35 -10.31 14.37
N LEU A 553 2.20 -11.19 13.38
CA LEU A 553 2.81 -12.53 13.39
C LEU A 553 4.34 -12.48 13.40
N LEU A 554 4.96 -11.47 12.79
CA LEU A 554 6.42 -11.37 12.67
C LEU A 554 7.01 -10.89 14.01
N SER A 555 6.40 -9.89 14.65
CA SER A 555 6.72 -9.48 16.02
C SER A 555 6.60 -10.62 17.02
N TYR A 556 5.51 -11.40 16.94
CA TYR A 556 5.31 -12.55 17.81
C TYR A 556 6.36 -13.64 17.56
N ALA A 557 6.63 -14.00 16.30
CA ALA A 557 7.66 -14.98 15.95
C ALA A 557 9.06 -14.55 16.43
N TRP A 558 9.42 -13.28 16.20
CA TRP A 558 10.70 -12.71 16.62
C TRP A 558 10.88 -12.71 18.13
N LYS A 559 9.88 -12.25 18.90
CA LYS A 559 9.93 -12.25 20.36
C LYS A 559 10.19 -13.65 20.91
N ASN A 560 9.36 -14.63 20.52
CA ASN A 560 9.47 -16.00 21.01
C ASN A 560 10.79 -16.67 20.58
N TRP A 561 11.29 -16.38 19.37
CA TRP A 561 12.59 -16.88 18.92
C TRP A 561 13.76 -16.28 19.72
N ARG A 562 13.77 -14.95 19.93
CA ARG A 562 14.79 -14.23 20.72
C ARG A 562 14.82 -14.72 22.17
N GLU A 563 13.66 -15.01 22.75
CA GLU A 563 13.51 -15.51 24.13
C GLU A 563 13.78 -17.02 24.28
N GLY A 564 14.13 -17.72 23.19
CA GLY A 564 14.41 -19.16 23.21
C GLY A 564 13.17 -20.06 23.33
N ILE A 565 11.98 -19.49 23.21
CA ILE A 565 10.66 -20.13 23.35
C ILE A 565 9.91 -20.24 22.01
N ALA A 566 10.65 -20.38 20.91
CA ALA A 566 10.13 -20.48 19.54
C ALA A 566 9.06 -21.59 19.37
N SER A 567 9.04 -22.59 20.24
CA SER A 567 8.01 -23.64 20.32
C SER A 567 6.59 -23.09 20.46
N ASN A 568 6.41 -21.91 21.07
CA ASN A 568 5.10 -21.27 21.25
C ASN A 568 4.46 -20.82 19.93
N LEU A 569 5.25 -20.67 18.87
CA LEU A 569 4.76 -20.34 17.53
C LEU A 569 4.21 -21.57 16.79
N ILE A 570 4.50 -22.79 17.26
CA ILE A 570 4.19 -24.02 16.53
C ILE A 570 2.70 -24.36 16.67
N ASP A 571 2.06 -24.65 15.54
CA ASP A 571 0.67 -25.10 15.49
C ASP A 571 0.45 -26.34 16.41
N PRO A 572 -0.46 -26.30 17.40
CA PRO A 572 -0.74 -27.42 18.31
C PRO A 572 -1.22 -28.72 17.65
N THR A 573 -1.55 -28.69 16.34
CA THR A 573 -1.85 -29.90 15.55
C THR A 573 -0.60 -30.67 15.12
N LEU A 574 0.60 -30.06 15.13
CA LEU A 574 1.87 -30.65 14.65
C LEU A 574 2.55 -31.59 15.66
N ARG A 575 1.77 -32.43 16.34
CA ARG A 575 2.20 -33.26 17.49
C ARG A 575 3.30 -34.28 17.20
N ASN A 576 3.48 -34.67 15.93
CA ASN A 576 4.42 -35.70 15.50
C ASN A 576 5.64 -35.13 14.72
N GLY A 577 5.77 -33.81 14.61
CA GLY A 577 6.86 -33.19 13.86
C GLY A 577 8.20 -33.17 14.60
N SER A 578 9.30 -33.15 13.85
CA SER A 578 10.63 -32.95 14.42
C SER A 578 10.77 -31.50 14.88
N MET A 579 10.71 -31.27 16.20
CA MET A 579 10.82 -29.93 16.80
C MET A 579 12.07 -29.16 16.31
N ASN A 580 13.18 -29.86 16.07
CA ASN A 580 14.41 -29.26 15.54
C ASN A 580 14.23 -28.75 14.10
N GLU A 581 13.51 -29.48 13.25
CA GLU A 581 13.20 -29.03 11.88
C GLU A 581 12.21 -27.87 11.89
N ILE A 582 11.20 -27.91 12.77
CA ILE A 582 10.21 -26.85 12.88
C ILE A 582 10.88 -25.54 13.32
N VAL A 583 11.67 -25.58 14.41
CA VAL A 583 12.42 -24.42 14.89
C VAL A 583 13.44 -23.93 13.85
N ARG A 584 14.07 -24.84 13.08
CA ARG A 584 14.93 -24.47 11.94
C ARG A 584 14.14 -23.73 10.85
N CYS A 585 12.92 -24.14 10.54
CA CYS A 585 12.05 -23.42 9.60
C CYS A 585 11.63 -22.05 10.13
N ILE A 586 11.32 -21.89 11.42
CA ILE A 586 11.05 -20.58 12.04
C ILE A 586 12.26 -19.65 11.87
N HIS A 587 13.46 -20.15 12.16
CA HIS A 587 14.72 -19.42 12.01
C HIS A 587 14.96 -19.00 10.55
N ILE A 588 14.75 -19.90 9.58
CA ILE A 588 14.86 -19.58 8.15
C ILE A 588 13.80 -18.54 7.73
N GLY A 589 12.58 -18.63 8.25
CA GLY A 589 11.52 -17.63 8.04
C GLY A 589 11.95 -16.24 8.52
N LEU A 590 12.50 -16.15 9.74
CA LEU A 590 13.04 -14.91 10.32
C LEU A 590 14.21 -14.33 9.50
N LEU A 591 15.10 -15.17 8.99
CA LEU A 591 16.17 -14.75 8.06
C LEU A 591 15.63 -14.23 6.72
N CYS A 592 14.45 -14.67 6.29
CA CYS A 592 13.81 -14.21 5.06
C CYS A 592 13.08 -12.87 5.25
N VAL A 593 12.49 -12.59 6.43
CA VAL A 593 11.78 -11.32 6.73
C VAL A 593 12.65 -10.20 7.31
N GLN A 594 13.96 -10.26 7.09
CA GLN A 594 14.89 -9.21 7.52
C GLN A 594 14.57 -7.87 6.83
N GLU A 595 14.69 -6.76 7.54
CA GLU A 595 14.41 -5.43 6.98
C GLU A 595 15.32 -5.10 5.79
N ASN A 596 16.63 -5.09 6.02
CA ASN A 596 17.60 -4.85 4.96
C ASN A 596 17.64 -6.02 3.96
N GLU A 597 17.34 -5.74 2.68
CA GLU A 597 17.29 -6.77 1.63
C GLU A 597 18.62 -7.52 1.43
N VAL A 598 19.75 -6.93 1.80
CA VAL A 598 21.08 -7.57 1.72
C VAL A 598 21.18 -8.74 2.69
N ASN A 599 20.60 -8.61 3.89
CA ASN A 599 20.64 -9.63 4.95
C ASN A 599 19.74 -10.85 4.66
N ARG A 600 18.75 -10.70 3.76
CA ARG A 600 17.89 -11.81 3.33
C ARG A 600 18.72 -12.81 2.51
N PRO A 601 18.56 -14.14 2.69
CA PRO A 601 19.21 -15.13 1.84
C PRO A 601 18.72 -15.05 0.38
N THR A 602 19.42 -15.72 -0.54
CA THR A 602 18.86 -16.03 -1.87
C THR A 602 17.96 -17.27 -1.78
N MET A 603 17.10 -17.51 -2.76
CA MET A 603 16.31 -18.74 -2.78
C MET A 603 17.19 -19.99 -2.95
N ALA A 604 18.32 -19.90 -3.66
CA ALA A 604 19.32 -20.96 -3.71
C ALA A 604 19.86 -21.30 -2.32
N SER A 605 20.24 -20.28 -1.53
CA SER A 605 20.65 -20.46 -0.14
C SER A 605 19.52 -21.05 0.72
N VAL A 606 18.28 -20.57 0.59
CA VAL A 606 17.13 -21.12 1.34
C VAL A 606 16.94 -22.61 1.06
N VAL A 607 16.99 -23.04 -0.20
CA VAL A 607 16.87 -24.46 -0.58
C VAL A 607 17.99 -25.31 0.03
N GLN A 608 19.24 -24.80 0.07
CA GLN A 608 20.35 -25.47 0.74
C GLN A 608 20.16 -25.54 2.26
N LEU A 609 19.71 -24.45 2.90
CA LEU A 609 19.49 -24.36 4.35
C LEU A 609 18.39 -25.28 4.84
N LEU A 610 17.31 -25.43 4.06
CA LEU A 610 16.26 -26.43 4.30
C LEU A 610 16.82 -27.84 4.17
N SER A 611 17.52 -28.14 3.07
CA SER A 611 17.97 -29.50 2.73
C SER A 611 19.16 -30.02 3.55
N SER A 612 19.83 -29.16 4.34
CA SER A 612 21.07 -29.48 5.05
C SER A 612 20.94 -29.24 6.57
N PRO A 613 20.48 -30.24 7.36
CA PRO A 613 20.24 -30.07 8.80
C PRO A 613 21.47 -29.66 9.61
N SER A 614 22.66 -30.08 9.16
CA SER A 614 23.96 -29.81 9.80
C SER A 614 24.51 -28.40 9.57
N LEU A 615 23.92 -27.60 8.68
CA LEU A 615 24.47 -26.31 8.29
C LEU A 615 24.04 -25.23 9.31
N THR A 616 25.02 -24.60 9.95
CA THR A 616 24.82 -23.53 10.94
C THR A 616 24.10 -22.33 10.31
N LEU A 617 23.01 -21.90 10.93
CA LEU A 617 22.26 -20.72 10.46
C LEU A 617 22.85 -19.43 11.04
N PRO A 618 22.97 -18.35 10.25
CA PRO A 618 23.30 -17.03 10.78
C PRO A 618 22.19 -16.53 11.72
N VAL A 619 22.55 -15.69 12.68
CA VAL A 619 21.59 -15.10 13.64
C VAL A 619 20.75 -14.03 12.92
N PRO A 620 19.41 -14.16 12.80
CA PRO A 620 18.55 -13.10 12.29
C PRO A 620 18.53 -11.87 13.21
N SER A 621 18.34 -10.70 12.61
CA SER A 621 18.05 -9.44 13.30
C SER A 621 16.53 -9.20 13.40
N GLU A 622 16.14 -8.10 14.03
CA GLU A 622 14.74 -7.70 14.20
C GLU A 622 14.00 -7.51 12.84
N PRO A 623 12.79 -8.05 12.67
CA PRO A 623 11.97 -7.81 11.47
C PRO A 623 11.45 -6.38 11.39
N ALA A 624 11.23 -5.91 10.15
CA ALA A 624 10.92 -4.51 9.82
C ALA A 624 9.61 -3.91 10.37
N PHE A 625 8.68 -4.74 10.87
CA PHE A 625 7.32 -4.30 11.25
C PHE A 625 7.05 -4.48 12.75
N PHE A 626 8.08 -4.37 13.61
CA PHE A 626 7.92 -4.63 15.05
C PHE A 626 6.90 -3.68 15.72
N MET A 627 5.75 -4.22 16.13
CA MET A 627 4.73 -3.49 16.89
C MET A 627 4.89 -3.71 18.39
N GLN A 628 5.26 -2.64 19.09
CA GLN A 628 5.36 -2.61 20.55
C GLN A 628 4.03 -2.12 21.14
N SER A 629 3.24 -3.03 21.70
CA SER A 629 2.06 -2.70 22.50
C SER A 629 2.49 -2.09 23.85
N LYS A 630 2.11 -0.83 24.10
CA LYS A 630 2.19 -0.18 25.41
C LYS A 630 0.81 -0.24 26.08
N GLU A 631 0.55 -1.28 26.88
CA GLU A 631 -0.43 -1.18 27.99
C GLU A 631 0.25 -0.92 29.35
N GLU A 632 1.57 -1.09 29.44
CA GLU A 632 2.37 -0.72 30.63
C GLU A 632 3.13 0.61 30.41
N MET A 633 2.40 1.72 30.50
CA MET A 633 2.99 2.99 30.94
C MET A 633 1.89 3.84 31.58
N GLU A 634 1.82 3.81 32.92
CA GLU A 634 1.03 4.80 33.65
C GLU A 634 1.56 6.20 33.32
N MET A 635 0.65 7.07 32.87
CA MET A 635 0.94 8.48 32.61
C MET A 635 1.54 9.14 33.87
N PRO A 636 2.75 9.69 33.82
CA PRO A 636 3.21 10.59 34.85
C PRO A 636 2.32 11.84 34.81
N LEU A 637 1.52 12.05 35.86
CA LEU A 637 0.76 13.28 36.02
C LEU A 637 1.72 14.47 36.03
N LEU A 638 1.48 15.44 35.15
CA LEU A 638 2.25 16.67 35.08
C LEU A 638 2.15 17.42 36.43
N PRO A 639 3.24 18.00 36.96
CA PRO A 639 3.17 18.78 38.18
C PRO A 639 2.39 20.08 37.94
N GLU A 640 1.28 20.26 38.63
CA GLU A 640 0.58 21.55 38.66
C GLU A 640 1.49 22.62 39.29
N HIS A 641 1.71 23.72 38.57
CA HIS A 641 2.42 24.86 39.11
C HIS A 641 1.51 25.60 40.11
N ASN A 642 1.93 25.60 41.38
CA ASN A 642 1.23 26.24 42.49
C ASN A 642 0.84 27.71 42.20
N LEU A 643 -0.45 28.02 42.32
CA LEU A 643 -0.94 29.35 42.69
C LEU A 643 -1.55 29.27 44.09
N VAL A 644 -0.93 29.98 45.02
CA VAL A 644 -1.25 29.94 46.45
C VAL A 644 -2.41 30.89 46.78
N ALA A 645 -3.47 30.36 47.39
CA ALA A 645 -4.40 31.14 48.23
C ALA A 645 -5.03 30.25 49.33
N THR A 646 -4.60 30.48 50.56
CA THR A 646 -5.16 30.06 51.88
C THR A 646 -6.69 29.86 51.92
N SER A 647 -7.27 28.85 52.59
CA SER A 647 -7.27 28.70 54.08
C SER A 647 -7.85 27.36 54.61
N SER A 648 -7.38 26.92 55.80
CA SER A 648 -8.07 26.13 56.89
C SER A 648 -9.30 25.24 56.56
N ASP A 649 -9.45 23.97 56.99
CA ASP A 649 -9.07 23.38 58.29
C ASP A 649 -9.23 21.83 58.38
N GLN A 650 -8.70 21.26 59.48
CA GLN A 650 -8.73 19.87 60.00
C GLN A 650 -9.99 18.99 59.71
N SER A 651 -9.97 17.67 59.46
CA SER A 651 -9.45 16.58 60.30
C SER A 651 -9.77 15.15 59.76
N GLN A 652 -8.87 14.19 60.05
CA GLN A 652 -9.02 12.73 60.28
C GLN A 652 -10.09 11.87 59.55
N ASN A 653 -9.64 10.79 58.89
CA ASN A 653 -9.97 9.43 59.34
C ASN A 653 -8.95 8.36 58.87
N GLN A 654 -8.70 7.35 59.71
CA GLN A 654 -7.78 6.22 59.46
C GLN A 654 -8.54 4.90 59.27
N SER A 655 -8.04 4.02 58.41
CA SER A 655 -8.02 2.56 58.55
C SER A 655 -7.29 1.95 57.35
N SER A 656 -6.56 0.84 57.39
CA SER A 656 -5.76 0.15 58.42
C SER A 656 -5.21 -1.10 57.73
N SER A 657 -3.89 -1.23 57.60
CA SER A 657 -3.24 -2.37 56.94
C SER A 657 -3.20 -3.62 57.83
N PHE A 658 -3.39 -4.81 57.25
CA PHE A 658 -2.94 -6.08 57.85
C PHE A 658 -2.33 -7.01 56.79
N SER A 659 -1.35 -7.81 57.22
CA SER A 659 -0.54 -8.70 56.39
C SER A 659 -0.25 -10.02 57.13
N VAL A 660 0.64 -10.84 56.54
CA VAL A 660 1.33 -12.01 57.10
C VAL A 660 0.57 -13.36 57.02
N ASN A 661 1.07 -14.28 56.20
CA ASN A 661 1.70 -15.54 56.68
C ASN A 661 2.30 -16.39 55.55
N GLU A 662 3.63 -16.55 55.57
CA GLU A 662 4.35 -17.71 55.02
C GLU A 662 4.77 -18.63 56.19
N VAL A 663 4.78 -19.96 56.00
CA VAL A 663 5.61 -20.89 56.81
C VAL A 663 6.09 -22.06 55.94
N SER A 664 7.35 -22.48 56.14
CA SER A 664 8.06 -23.54 55.40
C SER A 664 8.29 -24.83 56.23
N ILE A 665 8.61 -25.98 55.59
CA ILE A 665 9.35 -27.20 56.07
C ILE A 665 9.13 -28.36 55.06
N THR A 666 10.00 -29.33 54.73
CA THR A 666 11.49 -29.50 54.74
C THR A 666 11.88 -30.64 53.75
N LYS A 667 13.14 -30.72 53.31
CA LYS A 667 13.70 -31.71 52.35
C LYS A 667 13.81 -33.16 52.88
N LEU A 668 13.81 -34.13 51.96
CA LEU A 668 14.57 -35.40 52.04
C LEU A 668 14.84 -35.98 50.63
N TYR A 669 16.04 -36.53 50.40
CA TYR A 669 16.46 -37.28 49.19
C TYR A 669 17.22 -38.55 49.64
N PRO A 670 17.15 -39.69 48.90
CA PRO A 670 17.92 -40.88 49.22
C PRO A 670 19.18 -41.08 48.35
N ARG A 671 20.31 -41.28 49.03
CA ARG A 671 21.60 -41.90 48.63
C ARG A 671 22.27 -41.45 47.34
#